data_AF-A0A838EJV9-F1
#
_entry.id   AF-A0A838EJV9-F1
#
_cell.length_a   1.000
_cell.length_b   1.000
_cell.length_c   1.000
_cell.angle_alpha   90.00
_cell.angle_beta   90.00
_cell.angle_gamma   90.00
#
_symmetry.space_group_name_H-M   'P 1'
#
loop_
_entity.id
_entity.type
_entity.pdbx_description
1 polymer ?
#
loop_
_entity_poly.entity_id
_entity_poly.type
_entity_poly.pdbx_seq_one_letter_code
_entity_poly.pdbx_strand_id
1 'polypeptide(L)'
;DYPHQLFLTGDQIYADDVSPVALFALMDVGQFLFTGNEEEILPLIQAPARTMAPGSRTEIIRNKALLTTTHPHNHLLALHEYAAMYLFAWSDVLWPDDLPNATEVWQAYPDVRPDPADQKKAEALYHVDEEKLADFRSRLPLVRRAMANIPTYMICDDHEITDDWYLDGKWYQQVLTNQLGRRIVRNGLLTYALFQAWGNTPAQFADTPGMTLLAALHAWRGQETFNWTQTIEPLLGLPQITVPPLSIPPQALQWHYTYNGPRYQVIVMDTRTRRLYRSPDAFPGLLSPEAMQNQLSPATRRDAEATIIISATPLLGVDLIESMQFWSHWRVRENYAYDREAWSLDWGTFQHLLKTVSNLKRVLFLSGDVHYAFGASLQYWDLHRQMSARIIDYTSSPLCNEGSGAQLAILAVVYPQIQQLFHRDGDSGQSFFAWDIPTGDHSTLNALLPLIRQRLYLFWWAIPRLLAAHRSPDEIVMPSHGWLKGTFHDHPPDRSYHLHYLRNNLTEREPEHRLSLTQQLAKGKILLSRFALQTLTWLEGSVQSIRKRLLRQIPKIAQQPESIAHPTHSLVNTTLRRTERAERHLERRRDRLVVRIIQSVLRQNRWKAGNMIIGSNNIAEIRFRWTPEEQEVMQFLWWYDGEQENILRVAQYRDTLEPPALDSAPPLP
;
A
#
# COMPACT_ATOMS: atom_id res chain seq x y z
N ASP A 1 15.60 28.46 -7.90
CA ASP A 1 14.91 27.68 -8.93
C ASP A 1 13.58 27.17 -8.37
N TYR A 2 12.49 27.35 -9.09
CA TYR A 2 11.20 26.75 -8.75
C TYR A 2 11.08 25.40 -9.47
N PRO A 3 10.43 24.38 -8.87
CA PRO A 3 10.19 23.13 -9.58
C PRO A 3 9.28 23.38 -10.80
N HIS A 4 9.55 22.69 -11.89
CA HIS A 4 8.75 22.81 -13.12
C HIS A 4 7.33 22.21 -12.94
N GLN A 5 7.22 21.15 -12.15
CA GLN A 5 6.00 20.38 -11.91
C GLN A 5 6.04 19.80 -10.49
N LEU A 6 4.87 19.66 -9.87
CA LEU A 6 4.66 18.96 -8.60
C LEU A 6 3.80 17.72 -8.86
N PHE A 7 4.26 16.56 -8.39
CA PHE A 7 3.51 15.31 -8.44
C PHE A 7 3.17 14.89 -7.02
N LEU A 8 1.88 14.73 -6.73
CA LEU A 8 1.38 14.16 -5.49
C LEU A 8 0.94 12.73 -5.78
N THR A 9 1.77 11.78 -5.35
CA THR A 9 1.73 10.38 -5.80
C THR A 9 1.01 9.44 -4.84
N GLY A 10 0.28 9.97 -3.86
CA GLY A 10 -0.54 9.17 -2.94
C GLY A 10 -1.72 9.97 -2.40
N ASP A 11 -2.06 9.79 -1.12
CA ASP A 11 -3.20 10.43 -0.45
C ASP A 11 -3.26 11.96 -0.59
N GLN A 12 -4.44 12.48 -0.96
CA GLN A 12 -4.74 13.92 -0.90
C GLN A 12 -5.56 14.30 0.34
N ILE A 13 -6.34 13.35 0.87
CA ILE A 13 -7.09 13.46 2.11
C ILE A 13 -7.02 12.13 2.87
N TYR A 14 -7.33 12.18 4.17
CA TYR A 14 -7.62 10.99 4.98
C TYR A 14 -9.10 10.97 5.32
N ALA A 15 -9.86 10.04 4.75
CA ALA A 15 -11.29 9.89 5.02
C ALA A 15 -11.60 8.99 6.22
N ASP A 16 -10.68 8.13 6.63
CA ASP A 16 -10.83 7.19 7.73
C ASP A 16 -10.17 7.67 9.02
N ASP A 17 -8.90 8.08 8.96
CA ASP A 17 -8.11 8.56 10.12
C ASP A 17 -8.25 10.08 10.38
N VAL A 18 -9.48 10.56 10.48
CA VAL A 18 -9.75 11.97 10.76
C VAL A 18 -9.60 12.26 12.26
N SER A 19 -8.94 13.34 12.64
CA SER A 19 -8.94 13.79 14.04
C SER A 19 -10.37 14.12 14.51
N PRO A 20 -10.76 13.80 15.75
CA PRO A 20 -12.08 14.16 16.27
C PRO A 20 -12.36 15.67 16.26
N VAL A 21 -11.31 16.50 16.39
CA VAL A 21 -11.42 17.97 16.32
C VAL A 21 -11.79 18.41 14.90
N ALA A 22 -11.06 17.88 13.91
CA ALA A 22 -11.31 18.16 12.50
C ALA A 22 -12.70 17.67 12.10
N LEU A 23 -13.07 16.44 12.45
CA LEU A 23 -14.37 15.87 12.13
C LEU A 23 -15.53 16.73 12.65
N PHE A 24 -15.43 17.26 13.87
CA PHE A 24 -16.45 18.16 14.42
C PHE A 24 -16.60 19.43 13.56
N ALA A 25 -15.48 20.07 13.20
CA ALA A 25 -15.50 21.25 12.34
C ALA A 25 -16.03 20.95 10.92
N LEU A 26 -15.67 19.79 10.36
CA LEU A 26 -16.12 19.34 9.04
C LEU A 26 -17.64 19.12 8.99
N MET A 27 -18.26 18.62 10.07
CA MET A 27 -19.72 18.45 10.13
C MET A 27 -20.48 19.78 10.07
N ASP A 28 -19.95 20.82 10.72
CA ASP A 28 -20.53 22.15 10.73
C ASP A 28 -20.36 22.84 9.37
N VAL A 29 -19.12 22.89 8.86
CA VAL A 29 -18.81 23.47 7.55
C VAL A 29 -19.52 22.72 6.42
N GLY A 30 -19.59 21.39 6.49
CA GLY A 30 -20.30 20.58 5.50
C GLY A 30 -21.80 20.93 5.45
N GLN A 31 -22.45 21.13 6.60
CA GLN A 31 -23.84 21.60 6.64
C GLN A 31 -23.99 22.98 6.03
N PHE A 32 -23.08 23.90 6.37
CA PHE A 32 -23.07 25.24 5.79
C PHE A 32 -22.95 25.20 4.25
N LEU A 33 -22.00 24.43 3.71
CA LEU A 33 -21.78 24.29 2.26
C LEU A 33 -22.98 23.73 1.51
N PHE A 34 -23.77 22.89 2.16
CA PHE A 34 -24.92 22.21 1.57
C PHE A 34 -26.25 22.86 1.96
N THR A 35 -26.22 24.07 2.55
CA THR A 35 -27.42 24.82 2.93
C THR A 35 -28.39 24.97 1.75
N GLY A 36 -29.65 24.62 1.98
CA GLY A 36 -30.70 24.64 0.95
C GLY A 36 -30.98 23.28 0.30
N ASN A 37 -30.13 22.28 0.53
CA ASN A 37 -30.43 20.88 0.24
C ASN A 37 -31.09 20.20 1.45
N GLU A 38 -31.79 19.10 1.19
CA GLU A 38 -32.14 18.16 2.26
C GLU A 38 -30.88 17.49 2.79
N GLU A 39 -30.90 17.17 4.08
CA GLU A 39 -29.80 16.51 4.71
C GLU A 39 -29.75 15.03 4.35
N GLU A 40 -28.56 14.53 4.05
CA GLU A 40 -28.36 13.14 3.67
C GLU A 40 -28.69 12.19 4.84
N ILE A 41 -29.61 11.26 4.61
CA ILE A 41 -29.94 10.18 5.54
C ILE A 41 -29.17 8.91 5.15
N LEU A 42 -28.34 8.42 6.05
CA LEU A 42 -27.49 7.25 5.77
C LEU A 42 -28.28 5.94 5.87
N PRO A 43 -28.18 5.04 4.87
CA PRO A 43 -28.86 3.74 4.92
C PRO A 43 -28.32 2.88 6.08
N LEU A 44 -29.15 1.96 6.59
CA LEU A 44 -28.88 1.10 7.77
C LEU A 44 -28.67 1.85 9.11
N ILE A 45 -28.52 3.17 9.08
CA ILE A 45 -28.49 4.06 10.25
C ILE A 45 -29.83 4.77 10.41
N GLN A 46 -30.43 5.20 9.29
CA GLN A 46 -31.69 5.96 9.26
C GLN A 46 -31.60 7.31 9.98
N ALA A 47 -30.40 7.91 9.95
CA ALA A 47 -30.12 9.22 10.52
C ALA A 47 -29.00 9.92 9.74
N PRO A 48 -28.88 11.26 9.83
CA PRO A 48 -27.76 11.98 9.28
C PRO A 48 -26.43 11.71 9.95
N ALA A 49 -25.33 11.97 9.23
CA ALA A 49 -23.97 11.77 9.71
C ALA A 49 -23.67 12.51 11.02
N ARG A 50 -24.18 13.73 11.18
CA ARG A 50 -23.97 14.56 12.37
C ARG A 50 -24.54 13.99 13.67
N THR A 51 -25.43 13.00 13.58
CA THR A 51 -25.96 12.32 14.78
C THR A 51 -24.93 11.35 15.39
N MET A 52 -23.85 11.05 14.66
CA MET A 52 -22.75 10.22 15.11
C MET A 52 -21.59 11.11 15.57
N ALA A 53 -21.37 11.12 16.88
CA ALA A 53 -20.32 11.91 17.50
C ALA A 53 -18.91 11.54 16.98
N PRO A 54 -17.98 12.50 16.98
CA PRO A 54 -16.56 12.17 16.84
C PRO A 54 -16.12 11.12 17.87
N GLY A 55 -15.40 10.10 17.40
CA GLY A 55 -14.87 8.99 18.18
C GLY A 55 -15.81 7.78 18.26
N SER A 56 -17.08 7.91 17.88
CA SER A 56 -18.10 6.87 18.08
C SER A 56 -18.53 6.13 16.81
N ARG A 57 -17.82 6.28 15.68
CA ARG A 57 -18.24 5.69 14.38
C ARG A 57 -17.83 4.22 14.19
N THR A 58 -17.03 3.66 15.10
CA THR A 58 -16.44 2.32 14.96
C THR A 58 -17.44 1.21 14.65
N GLU A 59 -18.55 1.13 15.39
CA GLU A 59 -19.54 0.06 15.21
C GLU A 59 -20.24 0.18 13.85
N ILE A 60 -20.54 1.40 13.43
CA ILE A 60 -21.19 1.70 12.17
C ILE A 60 -20.27 1.28 11.02
N ILE A 61 -19.01 1.70 11.06
CA ILE A 61 -18.01 1.40 10.03
C ILE A 61 -17.80 -0.11 9.89
N ARG A 62 -17.54 -0.82 11.00
CA ARG A 62 -17.21 -2.24 10.95
C ARG A 62 -18.41 -3.16 10.75
N ASN A 63 -19.53 -2.88 11.40
CA ASN A 63 -20.67 -3.81 11.44
C ASN A 63 -21.78 -3.45 10.47
N LYS A 64 -21.95 -2.16 10.14
CA LYS A 64 -23.00 -1.72 9.20
C LYS A 64 -22.45 -1.46 7.80
N ALA A 65 -21.32 -0.77 7.67
CA ALA A 65 -20.68 -0.50 6.38
C ALA A 65 -19.78 -1.64 5.89
N LEU A 66 -19.33 -2.50 6.81
CA LEU A 66 -18.44 -3.64 6.56
C LEU A 66 -17.04 -3.25 6.08
N LEU A 67 -16.61 -2.02 6.34
CA LEU A 67 -15.22 -1.61 6.13
C LEU A 67 -14.33 -2.26 7.19
N THR A 68 -13.09 -2.55 6.81
CA THR A 68 -12.09 -3.25 7.65
C THR A 68 -10.93 -2.36 8.08
N THR A 69 -11.07 -1.04 7.87
CA THR A 69 -10.10 -0.02 8.25
C THR A 69 -9.54 -0.16 9.66
N THR A 70 -8.27 0.21 9.77
CA THR A 70 -7.56 0.25 11.04
C THR A 70 -7.97 1.47 11.89
N HIS A 71 -8.55 2.52 11.28
CA HIS A 71 -8.93 3.79 11.93
C HIS A 71 -10.45 4.12 11.84
N PRO A 72 -11.37 3.26 12.31
CA PRO A 72 -12.81 3.40 12.03
C PRO A 72 -13.55 4.47 12.87
N HIS A 73 -12.86 5.17 13.77
CA HIS A 73 -13.49 5.91 14.87
C HIS A 73 -14.05 7.27 14.46
N ASN A 74 -13.47 7.88 13.42
CA ASN A 74 -13.82 9.21 12.90
C ASN A 74 -14.01 9.23 11.38
N HIS A 75 -14.25 8.07 10.78
CA HIS A 75 -14.37 7.95 9.33
C HIS A 75 -15.50 8.84 8.78
N LEU A 76 -15.25 9.52 7.66
CA LEU A 76 -16.22 10.34 6.93
C LEU A 76 -17.35 9.46 6.38
N LEU A 77 -18.59 9.94 6.40
CA LEU A 77 -19.76 9.15 6.02
C LEU A 77 -20.57 9.84 4.93
N ALA A 78 -20.92 11.11 5.15
CA ALA A 78 -21.80 11.86 4.27
C ALA A 78 -21.03 12.67 3.22
N LEU A 79 -21.67 12.91 2.08
CA LEU A 79 -21.10 13.63 0.94
C LEU A 79 -20.55 15.01 1.34
N HIS A 80 -21.24 15.70 2.25
CA HIS A 80 -20.83 17.01 2.73
C HIS A 80 -19.57 16.97 3.62
N GLU A 81 -19.34 15.86 4.34
CA GLU A 81 -18.13 15.70 5.16
C GLU A 81 -16.90 15.50 4.26
N TYR A 82 -17.03 14.67 3.23
CA TYR A 82 -16.00 14.50 2.20
C TYR A 82 -15.70 15.82 1.47
N ALA A 83 -16.72 16.57 1.07
CA ALA A 83 -16.52 17.86 0.39
C ALA A 83 -15.81 18.89 1.27
N ALA A 84 -16.19 18.97 2.55
CA ALA A 84 -15.53 19.82 3.52
C ALA A 84 -14.06 19.39 3.74
N MET A 85 -13.77 18.08 3.76
CA MET A 85 -12.41 17.57 3.98
C MET A 85 -11.45 18.01 2.86
N TYR A 86 -11.87 17.91 1.60
CA TYR A 86 -11.08 18.42 0.48
C TYR A 86 -10.77 19.92 0.59
N LEU A 87 -11.76 20.72 1.01
CA LEU A 87 -11.58 22.15 1.19
C LEU A 87 -10.65 22.46 2.38
N PHE A 88 -10.75 21.69 3.47
CA PHE A 88 -9.87 21.83 4.64
C PHE A 88 -8.42 21.45 4.34
N ALA A 89 -8.21 20.39 3.56
CA ALA A 89 -6.88 19.90 3.21
C ALA A 89 -6.07 20.92 2.39
N TRP A 90 -6.74 21.72 1.56
CA TRP A 90 -6.07 22.60 0.58
C TRP A 90 -6.35 24.09 0.76
N SER A 91 -7.17 24.49 1.74
CA SER A 91 -7.53 25.90 1.94
C SER A 91 -7.80 26.25 3.40
N ASP A 92 -7.24 27.37 3.87
CA ASP A 92 -7.48 27.94 5.20
C ASP A 92 -8.80 28.73 5.32
N VAL A 93 -9.49 29.00 4.20
CA VAL A 93 -10.62 29.95 4.14
C VAL A 93 -11.85 29.51 4.94
N LEU A 94 -12.16 28.23 4.97
CA LEU A 94 -13.34 27.70 5.66
C LEU A 94 -13.03 27.18 7.08
N TRP A 95 -11.78 27.30 7.52
CA TRP A 95 -11.42 26.91 8.88
C TRP A 95 -12.01 27.89 9.88
N PRO A 96 -12.62 27.40 10.98
CA PRO A 96 -13.10 28.27 12.04
C PRO A 96 -11.92 28.99 12.71
N ASP A 97 -12.15 30.20 13.24
CA ASP A 97 -11.11 30.97 13.91
C ASP A 97 -10.57 30.23 15.15
N ASP A 98 -11.47 29.66 15.93
CA ASP A 98 -11.15 28.81 17.08
C ASP A 98 -11.55 27.36 16.77
N LEU A 99 -10.67 26.40 17.07
CA LEU A 99 -11.02 24.98 17.01
C LEU A 99 -11.85 24.61 18.24
N PRO A 100 -12.84 23.71 18.10
CA PRO A 100 -13.64 23.29 19.24
C PRO A 100 -12.76 22.59 20.26
N ASN A 101 -12.93 22.87 21.55
CA ASN A 101 -12.22 22.11 22.58
C ASN A 101 -13.00 20.84 22.97
N ALA A 102 -12.36 19.92 23.68
CA ALA A 102 -12.97 18.67 24.12
C ALA A 102 -14.29 18.87 24.90
N THR A 103 -14.38 19.93 25.71
CA THR A 103 -15.57 20.20 26.52
C THR A 103 -16.75 20.60 25.65
N GLU A 104 -16.54 21.42 24.63
CA GLU A 104 -17.57 21.81 23.67
C GLU A 104 -18.10 20.60 22.89
N VAL A 105 -17.21 19.71 22.44
CA VAL A 105 -17.63 18.46 21.79
C VAL A 105 -18.46 17.59 22.73
N TRP A 106 -18.07 17.45 24.01
CA TRP A 106 -18.83 16.67 24.98
C TRP A 106 -20.13 17.34 25.44
N GLN A 107 -20.26 18.65 25.31
CA GLN A 107 -21.52 19.35 25.51
C GLN A 107 -22.48 19.09 24.35
N ALA A 108 -21.97 19.10 23.11
CA ALA A 108 -22.75 18.74 21.92
C ALA A 108 -23.14 17.26 21.90
N TYR A 109 -22.27 16.39 22.41
CA TYR A 109 -22.47 14.94 22.48
C TYR A 109 -22.21 14.38 23.89
N PRO A 110 -23.17 14.52 24.82
CA PRO A 110 -23.00 14.09 26.22
C PRO A 110 -22.73 12.59 26.38
N ASP A 111 -23.27 11.77 25.48
CA ASP A 111 -23.19 10.30 25.56
C ASP A 111 -21.78 9.75 25.27
N VAL A 112 -20.91 10.54 24.64
CA VAL A 112 -19.51 10.14 24.37
C VAL A 112 -18.51 10.75 25.35
N ARG A 113 -19.00 11.46 26.38
CA ARG A 113 -18.14 12.02 27.40
C ARG A 113 -17.39 10.89 28.13
N PRO A 114 -16.05 10.95 28.23
CA PRO A 114 -15.28 9.95 28.94
C PRO A 114 -15.67 9.88 30.43
N ASP A 115 -15.46 8.71 31.03
CA ASP A 115 -15.58 8.54 32.46
C ASP A 115 -14.70 9.56 33.20
N PRO A 116 -15.11 10.07 34.39
CA PRO A 116 -14.35 11.06 35.14
C PRO A 116 -12.89 10.66 35.42
N ALA A 117 -12.61 9.35 35.48
CA ALA A 117 -11.27 8.82 35.66
C ALA A 117 -10.35 9.01 34.44
N ASP A 118 -10.91 8.99 33.23
CA ASP A 118 -10.18 9.09 31.96
C ASP A 118 -10.27 10.48 31.31
N GLN A 119 -11.14 11.36 31.82
CA GLN A 119 -11.41 12.69 31.25
C GLN A 119 -10.13 13.50 31.03
N LYS A 120 -9.24 13.59 32.01
CA LYS A 120 -7.96 14.33 31.87
C LYS A 120 -7.06 13.78 30.77
N LYS A 121 -7.06 12.46 30.57
CA LYS A 121 -6.26 11.81 29.53
C LYS A 121 -6.86 12.09 28.16
N ALA A 122 -8.19 12.03 28.04
CA ALA A 122 -8.90 12.37 26.82
C ALA A 122 -8.72 13.85 26.44
N GLU A 123 -8.82 14.77 27.41
CA GLU A 123 -8.52 16.20 27.22
C GLU A 123 -7.10 16.41 26.72
N ALA A 124 -6.11 15.73 27.31
CA ALA A 124 -4.72 15.84 26.88
C ALA A 124 -4.48 15.31 25.46
N LEU A 125 -5.11 14.21 25.07
CA LEU A 125 -5.03 13.69 23.70
C LEU A 125 -5.70 14.65 22.71
N TYR A 126 -6.86 15.19 23.08
CA TYR A 126 -7.60 16.14 22.26
C TYR A 126 -6.78 17.43 22.04
N HIS A 127 -6.13 17.94 23.08
CA HIS A 127 -5.26 19.11 22.99
C HIS A 127 -4.07 18.90 22.03
N VAL A 128 -3.49 17.70 22.00
CA VAL A 128 -2.42 17.37 21.04
C VAL A 128 -2.93 17.43 19.60
N ASP A 129 -4.15 16.96 19.35
CA ASP A 129 -4.75 17.03 18.01
C ASP A 129 -5.09 18.48 17.62
N GLU A 130 -5.61 19.26 18.55
CA GLU A 130 -5.89 20.69 18.38
C GLU A 130 -4.62 21.47 18.00
N GLU A 131 -3.51 21.26 18.72
CA GLU A 131 -2.22 21.90 18.43
C GLU A 131 -1.70 21.56 17.02
N LYS A 132 -1.79 20.28 16.63
CA LYS A 132 -1.37 19.83 15.30
C LYS A 132 -2.22 20.43 14.19
N LEU A 133 -3.54 20.50 14.39
CA LEU A 133 -4.45 21.09 13.41
C LEU A 133 -4.28 22.61 13.31
N ALA A 134 -4.02 23.29 14.43
CA ALA A 134 -3.69 24.71 14.43
C ALA A 134 -2.39 24.98 13.65
N ASP A 135 -1.34 24.18 13.86
CA ASP A 135 -0.10 24.26 13.07
C ASP A 135 -0.34 23.99 11.59
N PHE A 136 -1.10 22.93 11.24
CA PHE A 136 -1.48 22.61 9.87
C PHE A 136 -2.20 23.78 9.19
N ARG A 137 -3.25 24.31 9.82
CA ARG A 137 -4.01 25.48 9.33
C ARG A 137 -3.11 26.68 9.10
N SER A 138 -2.20 26.97 10.04
CA SER A 138 -1.31 28.13 9.94
C SER A 138 -0.37 28.08 8.73
N ARG A 139 -0.07 26.87 8.22
CA ARG A 139 0.84 26.62 7.09
C ARG A 139 0.10 26.53 5.74
N LEU A 140 -1.20 26.29 5.73
CA LEU A 140 -2.01 26.20 4.50
C LEU A 140 -1.83 27.39 3.54
N PRO A 141 -1.75 28.66 3.98
CA PRO A 141 -1.49 29.78 3.06
C PRO A 141 -0.20 29.64 2.25
N LEU A 142 0.84 28.99 2.80
CA LEU A 142 2.10 28.73 2.09
C LEU A 142 1.93 27.62 1.05
N VAL A 143 1.21 26.55 1.41
CA VAL A 143 0.89 25.43 0.49
C VAL A 143 0.06 25.92 -0.68
N ARG A 144 -1.00 26.68 -0.40
CA ARG A 144 -1.85 27.33 -1.42
C ARG A 144 -1.05 28.18 -2.38
N ARG A 145 -0.11 28.97 -1.87
CA ARG A 145 0.77 29.80 -2.69
C ARG A 145 1.65 28.93 -3.59
N ALA A 146 2.21 27.84 -3.07
CA ALA A 146 3.02 26.92 -3.88
C ALA A 146 2.18 26.32 -5.02
N MET A 147 1.01 25.75 -4.72
CA MET A 147 0.14 25.13 -5.72
C MET A 147 -0.42 26.12 -6.75
N ALA A 148 -0.67 27.37 -6.35
CA ALA A 148 -1.11 28.41 -7.28
C ALA A 148 -0.04 28.81 -8.31
N ASN A 149 1.24 28.48 -8.06
CA ASN A 149 2.37 28.87 -8.89
C ASN A 149 3.11 27.67 -9.52
N ILE A 150 2.71 26.43 -9.21
CA ILE A 150 3.36 25.21 -9.72
C ILE A 150 2.29 24.30 -10.33
N PRO A 151 2.42 23.90 -11.61
CA PRO A 151 1.58 22.86 -12.18
C PRO A 151 1.59 21.60 -11.31
N THR A 152 0.44 21.25 -10.75
CA THR A 152 0.31 20.16 -9.78
C THR A 152 -0.53 19.04 -10.39
N TYR A 153 -0.02 17.82 -10.31
CA TYR A 153 -0.66 16.61 -10.80
C TYR A 153 -0.84 15.62 -9.66
N MET A 154 -2.03 15.04 -9.53
CA MET A 154 -2.38 14.17 -8.41
C MET A 154 -2.89 12.80 -8.90
N ILE A 155 -2.67 11.75 -8.12
CA ILE A 155 -3.23 10.40 -8.35
C ILE A 155 -4.44 10.15 -7.43
N CYS A 156 -5.32 9.22 -7.80
CA CYS A 156 -6.38 8.70 -6.92
C CYS A 156 -5.79 7.61 -6.02
N ASP A 157 -5.93 7.73 -4.71
CA ASP A 157 -5.43 6.75 -3.75
C ASP A 157 -6.54 6.14 -2.87
N ASP A 158 -6.18 5.39 -1.83
CA ASP A 158 -7.15 4.70 -0.97
C ASP A 158 -7.75 5.58 0.11
N HIS A 159 -6.97 6.44 0.75
CA HIS A 159 -7.47 7.30 1.81
C HIS A 159 -8.48 8.36 1.36
N GLU A 160 -8.67 8.58 0.04
CA GLU A 160 -9.85 9.26 -0.50
C GLU A 160 -11.17 8.57 -0.09
N ILE A 161 -11.13 7.27 0.20
CA ILE A 161 -12.27 6.46 0.66
C ILE A 161 -12.01 5.86 2.05
N THR A 162 -10.95 5.06 2.20
CA THR A 162 -10.57 4.24 3.37
C THR A 162 -9.24 3.50 3.08
N ASP A 163 -8.36 3.31 4.06
CA ASP A 163 -7.06 2.59 3.95
C ASP A 163 -7.13 1.19 3.28
N ASP A 164 -8.29 0.54 3.32
CA ASP A 164 -8.52 -0.80 2.78
C ASP A 164 -9.31 -0.81 1.46
N TRP A 165 -9.40 0.32 0.77
CA TRP A 165 -10.23 0.47 -0.42
C TRP A 165 -9.82 -0.50 -1.52
N TYR A 166 -10.73 -1.41 -1.89
CA TYR A 166 -10.50 -2.41 -2.94
C TYR A 166 -9.27 -3.29 -2.67
N LEU A 167 -8.93 -3.52 -1.39
CA LEU A 167 -7.74 -4.27 -0.99
C LEU A 167 -7.76 -5.73 -1.48
N ASP A 168 -8.88 -6.43 -1.38
CA ASP A 168 -9.05 -7.77 -1.96
C ASP A 168 -10.46 -8.04 -2.49
N GLY A 169 -10.64 -9.20 -3.15
CA GLY A 169 -11.91 -9.55 -3.77
C GLY A 169 -13.04 -9.80 -2.77
N LYS A 170 -12.72 -10.20 -1.53
CA LYS A 170 -13.69 -10.38 -0.45
C LYS A 170 -14.19 -9.03 0.04
N TRP A 171 -13.28 -8.09 0.34
CA TRP A 171 -13.62 -6.71 0.68
C TRP A 171 -14.49 -6.08 -0.41
N TYR A 172 -14.03 -6.19 -1.66
CA TYR A 172 -14.70 -5.66 -2.84
C TYR A 172 -16.16 -6.13 -2.93
N GLN A 173 -16.40 -7.43 -2.75
CA GLN A 173 -17.75 -7.99 -2.77
C GLN A 173 -18.57 -7.58 -1.54
N GLN A 174 -17.99 -7.64 -0.34
CA GLN A 174 -18.72 -7.39 0.91
C GLN A 174 -19.18 -5.93 1.04
N VAL A 175 -18.28 -4.99 0.75
CA VAL A 175 -18.56 -3.55 0.90
C VAL A 175 -19.48 -3.06 -0.22
N LEU A 176 -19.23 -3.44 -1.48
CA LEU A 176 -20.01 -2.93 -2.60
C LEU A 176 -21.42 -3.52 -2.72
N THR A 177 -21.69 -4.66 -2.07
CA THR A 177 -23.04 -5.23 -1.95
C THR A 177 -23.78 -4.74 -0.70
N ASN A 178 -23.08 -4.09 0.24
CA ASN A 178 -23.67 -3.46 1.41
C ASN A 178 -24.18 -2.05 1.08
N GLN A 179 -25.39 -1.70 1.52
CA GLN A 179 -26.00 -0.40 1.21
C GLN A 179 -25.21 0.79 1.78
N LEU A 180 -24.69 0.69 3.00
CA LEU A 180 -23.92 1.75 3.64
C LEU A 180 -22.45 1.75 3.16
N GLY A 181 -21.82 0.59 3.01
CA GLY A 181 -20.47 0.47 2.46
C GLY A 181 -20.39 1.08 1.06
N ARG A 182 -21.30 0.67 0.16
CA ARG A 182 -21.42 1.25 -1.19
C ARG A 182 -21.71 2.75 -1.16
N ARG A 183 -22.53 3.22 -0.21
CA ARG A 183 -22.83 4.64 -0.03
C ARG A 183 -21.57 5.46 0.25
N ILE A 184 -20.75 5.00 1.19
CA ILE A 184 -19.50 5.68 1.59
C ILE A 184 -18.55 5.74 0.39
N VAL A 185 -18.33 4.61 -0.30
CA VAL A 185 -17.47 4.56 -1.50
C VAL A 185 -17.97 5.54 -2.58
N ARG A 186 -19.28 5.58 -2.81
CA ARG A 186 -19.89 6.49 -3.79
C ARG A 186 -19.69 7.96 -3.39
N ASN A 187 -19.88 8.31 -2.12
CA ASN A 187 -19.70 9.68 -1.64
C ASN A 187 -18.23 10.12 -1.80
N GLY A 188 -17.28 9.28 -1.41
CA GLY A 188 -15.85 9.55 -1.60
C GLY A 188 -15.48 9.71 -3.08
N LEU A 189 -15.85 8.77 -3.95
CA LEU A 189 -15.59 8.85 -5.40
C LEU A 189 -16.23 10.06 -6.06
N LEU A 190 -17.43 10.44 -5.63
CA LEU A 190 -18.13 11.62 -6.14
C LEU A 190 -17.41 12.91 -5.78
N THR A 191 -16.87 13.01 -4.56
CA THR A 191 -16.05 14.15 -4.15
C THR A 191 -14.68 14.16 -4.83
N TYR A 192 -14.02 13.01 -4.96
CA TYR A 192 -12.79 12.89 -5.75
C TYR A 192 -13.01 13.38 -7.19
N ALA A 193 -14.12 12.99 -7.82
CA ALA A 193 -14.46 13.43 -9.17
C ALA A 193 -14.58 14.96 -9.26
N LEU A 194 -15.23 15.60 -8.27
CA LEU A 194 -15.49 17.04 -8.25
C LEU A 194 -14.25 17.87 -7.89
N PHE A 195 -13.51 17.49 -6.86
CA PHE A 195 -12.45 18.31 -6.27
C PHE A 195 -11.06 18.01 -6.85
N GLN A 196 -10.86 16.85 -7.48
CA GLN A 196 -9.55 16.43 -7.98
C GLN A 196 -9.57 15.95 -9.44
N ALA A 197 -10.41 14.96 -9.77
CA ALA A 197 -10.39 14.37 -11.12
C ALA A 197 -10.77 15.38 -12.22
N TRP A 198 -11.70 16.29 -11.93
CA TRP A 198 -12.07 17.36 -12.86
C TRP A 198 -10.90 18.28 -13.18
N GLY A 199 -10.10 18.64 -12.17
CA GLY A 199 -8.88 19.43 -12.35
C GLY A 199 -7.79 18.69 -13.13
N ASN A 200 -7.64 17.38 -12.88
CA ASN A 200 -6.70 16.51 -13.60
C ASN A 200 -7.07 16.33 -15.08
N THR A 201 -8.38 16.21 -15.37
CA THR A 201 -8.88 15.82 -16.70
C THR A 201 -10.06 16.69 -17.19
N PRO A 202 -9.90 18.03 -17.31
CA PRO A 202 -11.01 18.93 -17.62
C PRO A 202 -11.75 18.57 -18.92
N ALA A 203 -11.04 18.04 -19.93
CA ALA A 203 -11.64 17.58 -21.18
C ALA A 203 -12.65 16.44 -21.00
N GLN A 204 -12.42 15.52 -20.06
CA GLN A 204 -13.35 14.41 -19.76
C GLN A 204 -14.67 14.91 -19.15
N PHE A 205 -14.68 16.10 -18.56
CA PHE A 205 -15.85 16.74 -17.96
C PHE A 205 -16.50 17.78 -18.86
N ALA A 206 -15.87 18.14 -19.99
CA ALA A 206 -16.46 18.99 -21.01
C ALA A 206 -17.54 18.26 -21.83
N ASP A 207 -17.48 16.92 -21.89
CA ASP A 207 -18.42 16.05 -22.60
C ASP A 207 -18.93 14.91 -21.70
N THR A 208 -19.83 14.08 -22.24
CA THR A 208 -20.23 12.81 -21.61
C THR A 208 -19.02 11.86 -21.51
N PRO A 209 -18.77 11.18 -20.38
CA PRO A 209 -19.65 11.02 -19.21
C PRO A 209 -19.59 12.13 -18.15
N GLY A 210 -18.54 12.95 -18.10
CA GLY A 210 -18.34 13.90 -16.99
C GLY A 210 -19.37 15.03 -16.95
N MET A 211 -19.80 15.57 -18.10
CA MET A 211 -20.88 16.55 -18.17
C MET A 211 -22.18 16.01 -17.55
N THR A 212 -22.51 14.74 -17.80
CA THR A 212 -23.69 14.08 -17.22
C THR A 212 -23.57 13.94 -15.71
N LEU A 213 -22.39 13.59 -15.19
CA LEU A 213 -22.14 13.53 -13.75
C LEU A 213 -22.36 14.90 -13.11
N LEU A 214 -21.77 15.96 -13.68
CA LEU A 214 -21.91 17.33 -13.17
C LEU A 214 -23.35 17.83 -13.22
N ALA A 215 -24.10 17.52 -14.29
CA ALA A 215 -25.51 17.86 -14.41
C ALA A 215 -26.36 17.14 -13.34
N ALA A 216 -26.11 15.85 -13.11
CA ALA A 216 -26.81 15.07 -12.09
C ALA A 216 -26.49 15.55 -10.66
N LEU A 217 -25.24 15.96 -10.40
CA LEU A 217 -24.82 16.61 -9.16
C LEU A 217 -25.51 17.97 -8.97
N HIS A 218 -25.53 18.81 -10.01
CA HIS A 218 -26.17 20.12 -9.96
C HIS A 218 -27.67 20.04 -9.69
N ALA A 219 -28.34 18.99 -10.17
CA ALA A 219 -29.76 18.74 -9.93
C ALA A 219 -30.06 18.10 -8.57
N TRP A 220 -29.05 17.57 -7.87
CA TRP A 220 -29.24 16.90 -6.59
C TRP A 220 -29.61 17.88 -5.47
N ARG A 221 -30.54 17.47 -4.62
CA ARG A 221 -31.08 18.30 -3.53
C ARG A 221 -31.08 17.58 -2.18
N GLY A 222 -30.20 16.59 -1.99
CA GLY A 222 -30.17 15.76 -0.77
C GLY A 222 -30.91 14.43 -0.89
N GLN A 223 -31.85 14.33 -1.82
CA GLN A 223 -32.70 13.15 -1.98
C GLN A 223 -32.07 12.06 -2.84
N GLU A 224 -32.09 10.84 -2.31
CA GLU A 224 -31.57 9.64 -2.95
C GLU A 224 -32.62 8.95 -3.80
N THR A 225 -33.00 9.62 -4.89
CA THR A 225 -33.90 9.02 -5.86
C THR A 225 -33.21 7.87 -6.60
N PHE A 226 -34.00 6.86 -6.97
CA PHE A 226 -33.51 5.71 -7.73
C PHE A 226 -32.83 6.14 -9.05
N ASN A 227 -33.44 7.07 -9.79
CA ASN A 227 -32.90 7.58 -11.05
C ASN A 227 -31.55 8.27 -10.86
N TRP A 228 -31.38 9.04 -9.78
CA TRP A 228 -30.12 9.72 -9.49
C TRP A 228 -29.01 8.70 -9.22
N THR A 229 -29.28 7.69 -8.39
CA THR A 229 -28.32 6.62 -8.09
C THR A 229 -27.94 5.83 -9.35
N GLN A 230 -28.94 5.44 -10.17
CA GLN A 230 -28.70 4.74 -11.43
C GLN A 230 -27.90 5.56 -12.46
N THR A 231 -27.92 6.88 -12.34
CA THR A 231 -27.13 7.77 -13.20
C THR A 231 -25.71 7.91 -12.69
N ILE A 232 -25.52 8.21 -11.40
CA ILE A 232 -24.20 8.52 -10.83
C ILE A 232 -23.30 7.29 -10.69
N GLU A 233 -23.81 6.20 -10.13
CA GLU A 233 -22.98 5.04 -9.79
C GLU A 233 -22.23 4.46 -11.01
N PRO A 234 -22.87 4.29 -12.19
CA PRO A 234 -22.14 3.79 -13.35
C PRO A 234 -21.08 4.75 -13.89
N LEU A 235 -21.33 6.06 -13.79
CA LEU A 235 -20.36 7.09 -14.22
C LEU A 235 -19.13 7.12 -13.32
N LEU A 236 -19.29 6.80 -12.03
CA LEU A 236 -18.17 6.67 -11.08
C LEU A 236 -17.44 5.32 -11.19
N GLY A 237 -17.91 4.40 -12.03
CA GLY A 237 -17.31 3.07 -12.17
C GLY A 237 -17.73 2.06 -11.10
N LEU A 238 -18.76 2.36 -10.30
CA LEU A 238 -19.28 1.38 -9.34
C LEU A 238 -19.98 0.24 -10.08
N PRO A 239 -19.62 -1.02 -9.81
CA PRO A 239 -20.16 -2.16 -10.55
C PRO A 239 -21.64 -2.37 -10.26
N GLN A 240 -22.35 -2.94 -11.24
CA GLN A 240 -23.73 -3.39 -11.10
C GLN A 240 -23.78 -4.66 -10.25
N ILE A 241 -24.63 -4.68 -9.22
CA ILE A 241 -24.71 -5.78 -8.22
C ILE A 241 -25.27 -7.10 -8.81
N THR A 242 -25.77 -7.06 -10.05
CA THR A 242 -26.62 -8.12 -10.60
C THR A 242 -25.90 -9.35 -11.15
N VAL A 243 -24.60 -9.30 -11.47
CA VAL A 243 -23.87 -10.47 -12.03
C VAL A 243 -22.38 -10.47 -11.60
N PRO A 244 -21.90 -11.48 -10.86
CA PRO A 244 -20.47 -11.76 -10.71
C PRO A 244 -19.89 -12.35 -12.01
N PRO A 245 -18.68 -11.97 -12.45
CA PRO A 245 -17.81 -10.97 -11.85
C PRO A 245 -18.36 -9.56 -12.04
N LEU A 246 -18.32 -8.78 -10.96
CA LEU A 246 -18.64 -7.36 -10.97
C LEU A 246 -17.77 -6.66 -12.02
N SER A 247 -18.40 -6.12 -13.06
CA SER A 247 -17.71 -5.45 -14.16
C SER A 247 -17.84 -3.93 -14.05
N ILE A 248 -16.77 -3.23 -14.43
CA ILE A 248 -16.75 -1.78 -14.49
C ILE A 248 -17.63 -1.34 -15.67
N PRO A 249 -18.59 -0.43 -15.47
CA PRO A 249 -19.45 0.06 -16.54
C PRO A 249 -18.62 0.73 -17.67
N PRO A 250 -19.00 0.53 -18.95
CA PRO A 250 -18.24 1.07 -20.09
C PRO A 250 -18.26 2.61 -20.16
N GLN A 251 -19.28 3.24 -19.59
CA GLN A 251 -19.43 4.69 -19.49
C GLN A 251 -18.75 5.31 -18.26
N ALA A 252 -17.99 4.51 -17.50
CA ALA A 252 -17.29 5.01 -16.32
C ALA A 252 -16.22 6.04 -16.72
N LEU A 253 -16.11 7.07 -15.88
CA LEU A 253 -14.98 7.99 -15.91
C LEU A 253 -13.67 7.23 -15.71
N GLN A 254 -12.63 7.74 -16.34
CA GLN A 254 -11.28 7.23 -16.24
C GLN A 254 -10.51 8.07 -15.22
N TRP A 255 -9.93 7.41 -14.22
CA TRP A 255 -9.12 8.08 -13.19
C TRP A 255 -7.64 8.15 -13.56
N HIS A 256 -7.19 7.30 -14.48
CA HIS A 256 -5.88 7.42 -15.10
C HIS A 256 -5.89 8.54 -16.15
N TYR A 257 -4.74 9.16 -16.38
CA TYR A 257 -4.59 10.19 -17.41
C TYR A 257 -3.13 10.32 -17.85
N THR A 258 -2.93 11.08 -18.92
CA THR A 258 -1.60 11.33 -19.47
C THR A 258 -1.34 12.83 -19.59
N TYR A 259 -0.08 13.20 -19.43
CA TYR A 259 0.42 14.54 -19.74
C TYR A 259 1.57 14.44 -20.73
N ASN A 260 1.49 15.26 -21.77
CA ASN A 260 2.43 15.25 -22.87
C ASN A 260 3.37 16.46 -22.79
N GLY A 261 4.61 16.22 -22.37
CA GLY A 261 5.69 17.20 -22.45
C GLY A 261 6.32 17.27 -23.85
N PRO A 262 7.31 18.15 -24.06
CA PRO A 262 7.95 18.33 -25.37
C PRO A 262 8.64 17.06 -25.89
N ARG A 263 9.44 16.39 -25.04
CA ARG A 263 10.17 15.15 -25.37
C ARG A 263 10.03 14.06 -24.31
N TYR A 264 9.06 14.20 -23.42
CA TYR A 264 8.72 13.21 -22.42
C TYR A 264 7.21 13.11 -22.29
N GLN A 265 6.76 12.02 -21.70
CA GLN A 265 5.36 11.83 -21.36
C GLN A 265 5.23 11.39 -19.91
N VAL A 266 4.11 11.73 -19.30
CA VAL A 266 3.74 11.29 -17.97
C VAL A 266 2.46 10.47 -18.07
N ILE A 267 2.43 9.32 -17.41
CA ILE A 267 1.25 8.48 -17.27
C ILE A 267 0.93 8.38 -15.79
N VAL A 268 -0.24 8.87 -15.39
CA VAL A 268 -0.75 8.71 -14.03
C VAL A 268 -1.71 7.53 -14.04
N MET A 269 -1.36 6.47 -13.31
CA MET A 269 -2.12 5.22 -13.32
C MET A 269 -3.29 5.26 -12.35
N ASP A 270 -4.26 4.37 -12.59
CA ASP A 270 -5.34 4.04 -11.68
C ASP A 270 -5.17 2.58 -11.23
N THR A 271 -4.47 2.39 -10.11
CA THR A 271 -4.14 1.09 -9.50
C THR A 271 -5.12 0.66 -8.41
N ARG A 272 -6.10 1.52 -8.08
CA ARG A 272 -7.13 1.26 -7.07
C ARG A 272 -8.36 0.63 -7.71
N THR A 273 -8.94 1.27 -8.73
CA THR A 273 -10.23 0.81 -9.30
C THR A 273 -10.11 -0.25 -10.39
N ARG A 274 -8.88 -0.50 -10.89
CA ARG A 274 -8.61 -1.41 -12.01
C ARG A 274 -7.94 -2.73 -11.62
N ARG A 275 -8.05 -3.09 -10.34
CA ARG A 275 -7.49 -4.32 -9.77
C ARG A 275 -8.10 -5.59 -10.36
N LEU A 276 -7.32 -6.65 -10.36
CA LEU A 276 -7.70 -8.00 -10.74
C LEU A 276 -7.73 -8.90 -9.50
N TYR A 277 -8.86 -9.57 -9.29
CA TYR A 277 -8.99 -10.60 -8.24
C TYR A 277 -9.22 -11.97 -8.89
N ARG A 278 -8.26 -12.90 -8.76
CA ARG A 278 -8.40 -14.27 -9.29
C ARG A 278 -9.40 -15.10 -8.50
N SER A 279 -9.51 -14.84 -7.21
CA SER A 279 -10.53 -15.34 -6.30
C SER A 279 -10.70 -14.34 -5.14
N PRO A 280 -11.78 -14.44 -4.33
CA PRO A 280 -12.00 -13.51 -3.22
C PRO A 280 -10.85 -13.46 -2.20
N ASP A 281 -10.16 -14.57 -1.98
CA ASP A 281 -9.04 -14.68 -1.01
C ASP A 281 -7.64 -14.54 -1.65
N ALA A 282 -7.57 -14.31 -2.97
CA ALA A 282 -6.29 -14.13 -3.66
C ALA A 282 -5.70 -12.74 -3.41
N PHE A 283 -4.38 -12.62 -3.51
CA PHE A 283 -3.75 -11.29 -3.58
C PHE A 283 -4.27 -10.52 -4.80
N PRO A 284 -4.46 -9.19 -4.69
CA PRO A 284 -4.85 -8.38 -5.83
C PRO A 284 -3.70 -8.30 -6.83
N GLY A 285 -4.02 -8.41 -8.12
CA GLY A 285 -3.18 -7.80 -9.15
C GLY A 285 -3.58 -6.33 -9.29
N LEU A 286 -2.64 -5.40 -9.14
CA LEU A 286 -3.01 -3.97 -9.08
C LEU A 286 -3.62 -3.43 -10.38
N LEU A 287 -3.25 -4.04 -11.52
CA LEU A 287 -3.89 -3.82 -12.81
C LEU A 287 -4.21 -5.18 -13.46
N SER A 288 -5.37 -5.28 -14.10
CA SER A 288 -5.62 -6.37 -15.05
C SER A 288 -4.81 -6.18 -16.34
N PRO A 289 -4.53 -7.25 -17.12
CA PRO A 289 -3.87 -7.10 -18.43
C PRO A 289 -4.61 -6.14 -19.37
N GLU A 290 -5.95 -6.16 -19.35
CA GLU A 290 -6.77 -5.21 -20.10
C GLU A 290 -6.58 -3.77 -19.60
N ALA A 291 -6.54 -3.55 -18.29
CA ALA A 291 -6.28 -2.24 -17.72
C ALA A 291 -4.88 -1.73 -18.09
N MET A 292 -3.85 -2.58 -18.08
CA MET A 292 -2.51 -2.20 -18.55
C MET A 292 -2.53 -1.79 -20.02
N GLN A 293 -3.24 -2.55 -20.87
CA GLN A 293 -3.38 -2.18 -22.28
C GLN A 293 -4.06 -0.83 -22.44
N ASN A 294 -5.16 -0.58 -21.72
CA ASN A 294 -5.93 0.66 -21.80
C ASN A 294 -5.17 1.89 -21.25
N GLN A 295 -4.38 1.72 -20.18
CA GLN A 295 -3.67 2.83 -19.53
C GLN A 295 -2.30 3.14 -20.16
N LEU A 296 -1.57 2.11 -20.63
CA LEU A 296 -0.18 2.26 -21.07
C LEU A 296 -0.01 2.28 -22.60
N SER A 297 -0.84 1.54 -23.35
CA SER A 297 -0.65 1.41 -24.81
C SER A 297 -1.07 2.67 -25.57
N PRO A 298 -2.27 3.24 -25.37
CA PRO A 298 -2.67 4.51 -26.00
C PRO A 298 -1.72 5.67 -25.66
N ALA A 299 -1.09 5.59 -24.49
CA ALA A 299 -0.17 6.59 -24.00
C ALA A 299 1.22 6.53 -24.65
N THR A 300 1.53 5.55 -25.51
CA THR A 300 2.89 5.41 -26.07
C THR A 300 3.16 6.42 -27.18
N ARG A 301 3.96 7.45 -26.91
CA ARG A 301 4.48 8.37 -27.92
C ARG A 301 5.82 7.93 -28.47
N ARG A 302 5.95 7.98 -29.80
CA ARG A 302 7.22 7.62 -30.49
C ARG A 302 8.31 8.67 -30.33
N ASP A 303 7.94 9.92 -30.09
CA ASP A 303 8.85 11.06 -29.95
C ASP A 303 9.27 11.33 -28.49
N ALA A 304 8.66 10.63 -27.52
CA ALA A 304 9.07 10.70 -26.13
C ALA A 304 10.42 9.97 -25.93
N GLU A 305 11.40 10.68 -25.39
CA GLU A 305 12.70 10.11 -25.03
C GLU A 305 12.67 9.39 -23.68
N ALA A 306 11.78 9.80 -22.77
CA ALA A 306 11.55 9.15 -21.48
C ALA A 306 10.05 9.15 -21.13
N THR A 307 9.61 8.10 -20.44
CA THR A 307 8.27 8.03 -19.86
C THR A 307 8.34 8.05 -18.34
N ILE A 308 7.63 8.98 -17.72
CA ILE A 308 7.42 9.02 -16.28
C ILE A 308 6.08 8.35 -15.98
N ILE A 309 6.05 7.39 -15.05
CA ILE A 309 4.83 6.72 -14.62
C ILE A 309 4.61 7.00 -13.14
N ILE A 310 3.44 7.52 -12.80
CA ILE A 310 3.03 7.74 -11.42
C ILE A 310 2.22 6.53 -10.97
N SER A 311 2.65 5.90 -9.88
CA SER A 311 2.03 4.74 -9.25
C SER A 311 1.79 5.06 -7.77
N ALA A 312 0.67 4.61 -7.20
CA ALA A 312 0.43 4.77 -5.77
C ALA A 312 1.52 4.04 -4.96
N THR A 313 1.70 2.75 -5.22
CA THR A 313 2.74 1.92 -4.58
C THR A 313 3.98 1.75 -5.47
N PRO A 314 5.17 1.48 -4.87
CA PRO A 314 6.40 1.21 -5.60
C PRO A 314 6.30 -0.03 -6.47
N LEU A 315 6.74 0.08 -7.72
CA LEU A 315 6.86 -1.04 -8.65
C LEU A 315 7.96 -2.01 -8.19
N LEU A 316 9.13 -1.46 -7.85
CA LEU A 316 10.32 -2.21 -7.44
C LEU A 316 10.43 -2.17 -5.91
N GLY A 317 9.44 -2.75 -5.23
CA GLY A 317 9.39 -2.80 -3.77
C GLY A 317 10.57 -3.55 -3.14
N VAL A 318 10.75 -3.39 -1.83
CA VAL A 318 11.84 -4.07 -1.12
C VAL A 318 11.50 -5.56 -0.94
N ASP A 319 12.22 -6.43 -1.65
CA ASP A 319 11.96 -7.89 -1.74
C ASP A 319 11.63 -8.58 -0.41
N LEU A 320 12.23 -8.12 0.70
CA LEU A 320 12.03 -8.67 2.03
C LEU A 320 10.66 -8.31 2.62
N ILE A 321 10.15 -7.09 2.38
CA ILE A 321 8.81 -6.67 2.80
C ILE A 321 7.76 -7.45 2.01
N GLU A 322 7.93 -7.54 0.70
CA GLU A 322 6.99 -8.25 -0.17
C GLU A 322 6.91 -9.73 0.21
N SER A 323 8.06 -10.34 0.51
CA SER A 323 8.12 -11.69 1.05
C SER A 323 7.37 -11.82 2.38
N MET A 324 7.46 -10.83 3.27
CA MET A 324 6.72 -10.85 4.54
C MET A 324 5.21 -10.66 4.37
N GLN A 325 4.79 -9.74 3.49
CA GLN A 325 3.38 -9.58 3.10
C GLN A 325 2.83 -10.92 2.57
N PHE A 326 3.59 -11.62 1.72
CA PHE A 326 3.24 -12.97 1.24
C PHE A 326 3.11 -13.99 2.40
N TRP A 327 4.06 -14.02 3.33
CA TRP A 327 4.02 -14.96 4.46
C TRP A 327 2.91 -14.64 5.47
N SER A 328 2.44 -13.39 5.55
CA SER A 328 1.34 -12.99 6.45
C SER A 328 0.06 -13.80 6.21
N HIS A 329 -0.21 -14.18 4.96
CA HIS A 329 -1.37 -14.98 4.54
C HIS A 329 -1.48 -16.33 5.27
N TRP A 330 -0.35 -16.95 5.59
CA TRP A 330 -0.30 -18.26 6.24
C TRP A 330 -0.41 -18.21 7.76
N ARG A 331 -0.22 -17.02 8.36
CA ARG A 331 -0.20 -16.86 9.82
C ARG A 331 -1.42 -16.12 10.35
N VAL A 332 -2.03 -15.21 9.58
CA VAL A 332 -3.25 -14.49 9.99
C VAL A 332 -4.12 -14.23 8.75
N ARG A 333 -5.23 -14.97 8.63
CA ARG A 333 -6.12 -14.93 7.45
C ARG A 333 -6.89 -13.61 7.28
N GLU A 334 -7.00 -12.79 8.33
CA GLU A 334 -7.82 -11.57 8.36
C GLU A 334 -7.07 -10.40 9.01
N ASN A 335 -5.82 -10.13 8.59
CA ASN A 335 -5.10 -8.94 9.05
C ASN A 335 -4.79 -8.03 7.86
N TYR A 336 -5.63 -7.01 7.70
CA TYR A 336 -5.51 -5.98 6.67
C TYR A 336 -4.44 -4.94 7.00
N ALA A 337 -3.91 -4.90 8.23
CA ALA A 337 -2.91 -3.93 8.69
C ALA A 337 -1.48 -4.09 8.09
N TYR A 338 -1.34 -4.78 6.96
CA TYR A 338 -0.06 -4.99 6.28
C TYR A 338 -0.09 -4.56 4.81
N ASP A 339 -1.16 -3.86 4.38
CA ASP A 339 -1.37 -3.26 3.05
C ASP A 339 -0.79 -4.11 1.94
N ARG A 340 -1.55 -5.16 1.60
CA ARG A 340 -1.13 -6.25 0.68
C ARG A 340 -1.18 -5.80 -0.78
N GLU A 341 -0.38 -4.81 -1.12
CA GLU A 341 -0.48 -4.07 -2.37
C GLU A 341 0.84 -3.95 -3.13
N ALA A 342 1.87 -4.70 -2.73
CA ALA A 342 3.06 -4.80 -3.54
C ALA A 342 2.74 -5.50 -4.86
N TRP A 343 3.23 -4.93 -5.97
CA TRP A 343 3.03 -5.45 -7.31
C TRP A 343 3.40 -6.94 -7.42
N SER A 344 4.46 -7.36 -6.76
CA SER A 344 4.97 -8.74 -6.81
C SER A 344 4.09 -9.78 -6.10
N LEU A 345 3.04 -9.37 -5.36
CA LEU A 345 2.13 -10.30 -4.68
C LEU A 345 1.27 -11.11 -5.66
N ASP A 346 0.79 -10.51 -6.76
CA ASP A 346 0.28 -11.23 -7.92
C ASP A 346 1.33 -11.23 -9.03
N TRP A 347 2.18 -12.26 -9.00
CA TRP A 347 3.34 -12.36 -9.90
C TRP A 347 2.98 -12.32 -11.39
N GLY A 348 1.82 -12.89 -11.77
CA GLY A 348 1.38 -12.91 -13.17
C GLY A 348 1.10 -11.51 -13.72
N THR A 349 0.41 -10.66 -12.96
CA THR A 349 0.20 -9.25 -13.36
C THR A 349 1.49 -8.45 -13.28
N PHE A 350 2.35 -8.66 -12.28
CA PHE A 350 3.65 -7.99 -12.19
C PHE A 350 4.53 -8.22 -13.43
N GLN A 351 4.66 -9.47 -13.89
CA GLN A 351 5.48 -9.75 -15.07
C GLN A 351 4.85 -9.23 -16.37
N HIS A 352 3.51 -9.28 -16.48
CA HIS A 352 2.81 -8.64 -17.60
C HIS A 352 3.07 -7.14 -17.62
N LEU A 353 3.08 -6.49 -16.46
CA LEU A 353 3.43 -5.07 -16.35
C LEU A 353 4.87 -4.83 -16.79
N LEU A 354 5.87 -5.56 -16.25
CA LEU A 354 7.28 -5.43 -16.65
C LEU A 354 7.45 -5.58 -18.18
N LYS A 355 6.75 -6.54 -18.79
CA LYS A 355 6.73 -6.72 -20.25
C LYS A 355 6.06 -5.56 -20.99
N THR A 356 5.02 -4.98 -20.41
CA THR A 356 4.30 -3.85 -21.02
C THR A 356 5.16 -2.59 -20.98
N VAL A 357 5.69 -2.24 -19.80
CA VAL A 357 6.47 -1.01 -19.61
C VAL A 357 7.87 -1.09 -20.23
N SER A 358 8.47 -2.28 -20.37
CA SER A 358 9.74 -2.44 -21.09
C SER A 358 9.65 -2.06 -22.57
N ASN A 359 8.45 -2.09 -23.19
CA ASN A 359 8.27 -1.57 -24.55
C ASN A 359 8.50 -0.06 -24.66
N LEU A 360 8.42 0.67 -23.55
CA LEU A 360 8.70 2.11 -23.47
C LEU A 360 10.21 2.40 -23.38
N LYS A 361 11.03 1.38 -23.16
CA LYS A 361 12.51 1.38 -23.12
C LYS A 361 13.16 2.20 -22.00
N ARG A 362 12.69 3.41 -21.72
CA ARG A 362 13.24 4.35 -20.73
C ARG A 362 12.13 4.83 -19.80
N VAL A 363 12.02 4.23 -18.63
CA VAL A 363 10.88 4.44 -17.72
C VAL A 363 11.36 4.89 -16.35
N LEU A 364 10.78 5.97 -15.84
CA LEU A 364 10.92 6.42 -14.47
C LEU A 364 9.58 6.27 -13.75
N PHE A 365 9.53 5.46 -12.70
CA PHE A 365 8.43 5.41 -11.76
C PHE A 365 8.66 6.41 -10.63
N LEU A 366 7.60 7.14 -10.28
CA LEU A 366 7.49 7.91 -9.05
C LEU A 366 6.37 7.31 -8.21
N SER A 367 6.68 6.96 -6.95
CA SER A 367 5.80 6.17 -6.10
C SER A 367 5.77 6.63 -4.63
N GLY A 368 4.70 6.26 -3.91
CA GLY A 368 4.42 6.65 -2.52
C GLY A 368 3.85 5.52 -1.67
N ASP A 369 2.94 5.87 -0.74
CA ASP A 369 2.07 4.97 0.06
C ASP A 369 2.76 4.02 1.08
N VAL A 370 4.01 3.63 0.87
CA VAL A 370 4.64 2.56 1.68
C VAL A 370 5.28 3.02 3.01
N HIS A 371 5.21 4.31 3.33
CA HIS A 371 5.76 4.92 4.55
C HIS A 371 7.28 4.78 4.76
N TYR A 372 8.02 4.61 3.66
CA TYR A 372 9.48 4.74 3.58
C TYR A 372 9.89 5.15 2.17
N ALA A 373 11.09 5.71 2.03
CA ALA A 373 11.60 6.24 0.75
C ALA A 373 12.92 5.57 0.36
N PHE A 374 13.11 5.32 -0.93
CA PHE A 374 14.31 4.68 -1.49
C PHE A 374 14.36 4.86 -3.02
N GLY A 375 15.51 4.51 -3.62
CA GLY A 375 15.65 4.39 -5.06
C GLY A 375 16.00 2.97 -5.48
N ALA A 376 15.41 2.50 -6.58
CA ALA A 376 15.76 1.23 -7.21
C ALA A 376 15.84 1.40 -8.74
N SER A 377 16.57 0.50 -9.39
CA SER A 377 16.61 0.41 -10.84
C SER A 377 16.52 -1.04 -11.29
N LEU A 378 15.99 -1.25 -12.48
CA LEU A 378 15.90 -2.54 -13.13
C LEU A 378 16.40 -2.40 -14.58
N GLN A 379 17.32 -3.29 -14.93
CA GLN A 379 17.73 -3.53 -16.31
C GLN A 379 16.95 -4.72 -16.83
N TYR A 380 16.43 -4.63 -18.05
CA TYR A 380 15.58 -5.64 -18.63
C TYR A 380 16.08 -6.01 -20.02
N TRP A 381 16.06 -7.31 -20.33
CA TRP A 381 16.40 -7.86 -21.64
C TRP A 381 15.31 -8.84 -22.07
N ASP A 382 14.82 -8.66 -23.29
CA ASP A 382 13.97 -9.62 -24.00
C ASP A 382 14.79 -10.20 -25.16
N LEU A 383 15.15 -11.48 -25.00
CA LEU A 383 16.09 -12.17 -25.88
C LEU A 383 15.46 -12.53 -27.22
N HIS A 384 14.15 -12.73 -27.27
CA HIS A 384 13.44 -13.00 -28.52
C HIS A 384 13.29 -11.77 -29.38
N ARG A 385 12.94 -10.64 -28.75
CA ARG A 385 12.74 -9.38 -29.46
C ARG A 385 14.04 -8.61 -29.68
N GLN A 386 15.16 -9.08 -29.13
CA GLN A 386 16.46 -8.40 -29.18
C GLN A 386 16.32 -6.95 -28.71
N MET A 387 15.66 -6.76 -27.57
CA MET A 387 15.42 -5.44 -26.99
C MET A 387 15.82 -5.38 -25.52
N SER A 388 16.25 -4.20 -25.10
CA SER A 388 16.51 -3.89 -23.71
C SER A 388 15.74 -2.66 -23.25
N ALA A 389 15.52 -2.57 -21.94
CA ALA A 389 14.89 -1.44 -21.29
C ALA A 389 15.54 -1.14 -19.95
N ARG A 390 15.37 0.11 -19.53
CA ARG A 390 15.81 0.65 -18.25
C ARG A 390 14.61 1.21 -17.51
N ILE A 391 14.41 0.75 -16.29
CA ILE A 391 13.34 1.18 -15.41
C ILE A 391 14.00 1.68 -14.13
N ILE A 392 13.68 2.89 -13.70
CA ILE A 392 14.06 3.44 -12.39
C ILE A 392 12.78 3.61 -11.59
N ASP A 393 12.81 3.33 -10.30
CA ASP A 393 11.72 3.60 -9.36
C ASP A 393 12.24 4.44 -8.20
N TYR A 394 11.67 5.63 -8.07
CA TYR A 394 11.96 6.56 -6.98
C TYR A 394 10.74 6.68 -6.09
N THR A 395 10.86 6.15 -4.88
CA THR A 395 9.81 6.20 -3.87
C THR A 395 10.08 7.31 -2.88
N SER A 396 9.05 8.10 -2.57
CA SER A 396 9.07 9.11 -1.52
C SER A 396 7.83 8.96 -0.64
N SER A 397 7.98 8.35 0.54
CA SER A 397 6.92 8.23 1.53
C SER A 397 7.54 8.08 2.93
N PRO A 398 6.97 8.59 4.02
CA PRO A 398 5.78 9.43 4.15
C PRO A 398 6.15 10.90 4.48
N LEU A 399 5.34 11.86 4.03
CA LEU A 399 5.43 13.24 4.51
C LEU A 399 5.10 13.35 6.02
N CYS A 400 4.21 12.52 6.56
CA CYS A 400 3.84 12.56 7.99
C CYS A 400 3.66 11.18 8.68
N ASN A 401 3.13 10.17 7.98
CA ASN A 401 2.74 8.88 8.59
C ASN A 401 3.81 7.79 8.53
N GLU A 402 4.55 7.56 9.62
CA GLU A 402 5.59 6.52 9.64
C GLU A 402 5.06 5.08 9.57
N GLY A 403 5.78 4.23 8.83
CA GLY A 403 5.53 2.79 8.83
C GLY A 403 5.76 2.21 10.23
N SER A 404 5.15 1.07 10.52
CA SER A 404 5.26 0.48 11.85
C SER A 404 6.73 0.29 12.24
N GLY A 405 7.09 0.56 13.51
CA GLY A 405 8.48 0.42 13.96
C GLY A 405 9.09 -0.97 13.70
N ALA A 406 8.25 -2.01 13.60
CA ALA A 406 8.66 -3.35 13.20
C ALA A 406 9.07 -3.44 11.72
N GLN A 407 8.30 -2.84 10.81
CA GLN A 407 8.60 -2.76 9.38
C GLN A 407 9.91 -2.01 9.15
N LEU A 408 10.07 -0.84 9.76
CA LEU A 408 11.30 -0.03 9.65
C LEU A 408 12.52 -0.76 10.23
N ALA A 409 12.40 -1.47 11.36
CA ALA A 409 13.51 -2.24 11.94
C ALA A 409 14.01 -3.37 11.02
N ILE A 410 13.09 -4.04 10.33
CA ILE A 410 13.41 -5.12 9.40
C ILE A 410 14.16 -4.57 8.19
N LEU A 411 13.66 -3.47 7.61
CA LEU A 411 14.30 -2.76 6.51
C LEU A 411 15.70 -2.25 6.86
N ALA A 412 15.88 -1.68 8.05
CA ALA A 412 17.14 -1.05 8.42
C ALA A 412 18.21 -2.03 8.92
N VAL A 413 17.82 -3.13 9.58
CA VAL A 413 18.76 -4.01 10.29
C VAL A 413 18.89 -5.39 9.65
N VAL A 414 17.77 -5.97 9.21
CA VAL A 414 17.76 -7.34 8.68
C VAL A 414 18.12 -7.34 7.20
N TYR A 415 17.56 -6.42 6.42
CA TYR A 415 17.78 -6.37 4.97
C TYR A 415 19.26 -6.15 4.57
N PRO A 416 20.01 -5.17 5.12
CA PRO A 416 21.41 -4.97 4.74
C PRO A 416 22.32 -6.14 5.16
N GLN A 417 22.01 -6.82 6.28
CA GLN A 417 22.75 -7.99 6.75
C GLN A 417 22.51 -9.21 5.87
N ILE A 418 21.28 -9.40 5.39
CA ILE A 418 20.95 -10.43 4.41
C ILE A 418 21.67 -10.16 3.09
N GLN A 419 21.64 -8.92 2.58
CA GLN A 419 22.40 -8.55 1.39
C GLN A 419 23.90 -8.83 1.58
N GLN A 420 24.53 -8.39 2.67
CA GLN A 420 25.97 -8.65 2.92
C GLN A 420 26.36 -10.14 2.98
N LEU A 421 25.44 -11.04 3.36
CA LEU A 421 25.69 -12.48 3.40
C LEU A 421 25.64 -13.14 2.02
N PHE A 422 24.91 -12.57 1.07
CA PHE A 422 24.78 -13.08 -0.30
C PHE A 422 25.77 -12.43 -1.29
N HIS A 423 26.43 -11.34 -0.88
CA HIS A 423 27.26 -10.50 -1.74
C HIS A 423 28.75 -10.69 -1.42
N ARG A 424 29.42 -11.62 -2.10
CA ARG A 424 30.89 -11.78 -2.03
C ARG A 424 31.67 -11.08 -3.15
N ASP A 425 31.03 -10.69 -4.26
CA ASP A 425 31.72 -10.30 -5.50
C ASP A 425 31.35 -8.92 -6.07
N GLY A 426 31.01 -7.94 -5.23
CA GLY A 426 31.01 -6.51 -5.62
C GLY A 426 29.85 -6.00 -6.49
N ASP A 427 29.08 -6.88 -7.15
CA ASP A 427 27.82 -6.51 -7.82
C ASP A 427 26.63 -6.65 -6.87
N SER A 428 25.92 -5.55 -6.58
CA SER A 428 24.91 -5.50 -5.52
C SER A 428 23.48 -5.85 -5.93
N GLY A 429 23.23 -6.10 -7.22
CA GLY A 429 21.89 -6.43 -7.72
C GLY A 429 21.53 -7.91 -7.75
N GLN A 430 20.25 -8.19 -7.97
CA GLN A 430 19.69 -9.54 -8.15
C GLN A 430 19.28 -9.75 -9.59
N SER A 431 19.85 -10.78 -10.23
CA SER A 431 19.53 -11.18 -11.61
C SER A 431 18.54 -12.34 -11.65
N PHE A 432 17.61 -12.27 -12.61
CA PHE A 432 16.55 -13.25 -12.81
C PHE A 432 16.42 -13.66 -14.28
N PHE A 433 16.04 -14.91 -14.49
CA PHE A 433 15.64 -15.51 -15.76
C PHE A 433 14.14 -15.76 -15.76
N ALA A 434 13.47 -15.48 -16.87
CA ALA A 434 12.03 -15.64 -17.03
C ALA A 434 11.69 -16.41 -18.32
N TRP A 435 10.73 -17.33 -18.22
CA TRP A 435 10.18 -18.12 -19.31
C TRP A 435 8.67 -17.91 -19.39
N ASP A 436 8.20 -17.39 -20.51
CA ASP A 436 6.79 -17.32 -20.88
C ASP A 436 6.31 -18.76 -21.16
N ILE A 437 5.16 -19.17 -20.59
CA ILE A 437 4.51 -20.45 -20.88
C ILE A 437 3.29 -20.16 -21.75
N PRO A 438 3.38 -20.33 -23.08
CA PRO A 438 2.21 -20.25 -23.94
C PRO A 438 1.19 -21.34 -23.55
N THR A 439 -0.10 -21.02 -23.65
CA THR A 439 -1.18 -22.00 -23.45
C THR A 439 -0.94 -23.24 -24.31
N GLY A 440 -0.71 -24.38 -23.68
CA GLY A 440 -0.47 -25.68 -24.34
C GLY A 440 0.98 -26.17 -24.35
N ASP A 441 1.97 -25.36 -23.98
CA ASP A 441 3.37 -25.79 -23.89
C ASP A 441 3.76 -26.25 -22.47
N HIS A 442 3.25 -27.41 -22.07
CA HIS A 442 3.67 -28.04 -20.82
C HIS A 442 5.09 -28.64 -20.90
N SER A 443 5.74 -28.67 -22.07
CA SER A 443 7.03 -29.35 -22.25
C SER A 443 8.15 -28.61 -21.50
N THR A 444 8.24 -27.29 -21.68
CA THR A 444 9.19 -26.40 -21.00
C THR A 444 8.99 -26.44 -19.48
N LEU A 445 7.73 -26.35 -19.03
CA LEU A 445 7.38 -26.47 -17.60
C LEU A 445 7.80 -27.85 -17.03
N ASN A 446 7.48 -28.95 -17.72
CA ASN A 446 7.81 -30.31 -17.27
C ASN A 446 9.33 -30.56 -17.24
N ALA A 447 10.10 -29.93 -18.13
CA ALA A 447 11.56 -30.02 -18.14
C ALA A 447 12.20 -29.23 -16.97
N LEU A 448 11.67 -28.04 -16.66
CA LEU A 448 12.21 -27.17 -15.61
C LEU A 448 11.82 -27.61 -14.18
N LEU A 449 10.61 -28.17 -13.99
CA LEU A 449 10.10 -28.57 -12.67
C LEU A 449 11.03 -29.52 -11.87
N PRO A 450 11.61 -30.59 -12.45
CA PRO A 450 12.58 -31.44 -11.77
C PRO A 450 13.84 -30.69 -11.31
N LEU A 451 14.38 -29.80 -12.16
CA LEU A 451 15.58 -29.01 -11.87
C LEU A 451 15.34 -28.08 -10.67
N ILE A 452 14.18 -27.43 -10.65
CA ILE A 452 13.73 -26.55 -9.54
C ILE A 452 13.65 -27.35 -8.24
N ARG A 453 13.00 -28.53 -8.26
CA ARG A 453 12.82 -29.37 -7.07
C ARG A 453 14.15 -29.83 -6.47
N GLN A 454 15.15 -30.14 -7.31
CA GLN A 454 16.46 -30.59 -6.84
C GLN A 454 17.26 -29.50 -6.11
N ARG A 455 16.99 -28.21 -6.39
CA ARG A 455 17.74 -27.08 -5.82
C ARG A 455 16.91 -26.17 -4.92
N LEU A 456 15.70 -26.57 -4.55
CA LEU A 456 14.78 -25.78 -3.73
C LEU A 456 15.39 -25.27 -2.42
N TYR A 457 16.35 -26.01 -1.84
CA TYR A 457 17.06 -25.63 -0.61
C TYR A 457 18.02 -24.44 -0.79
N LEU A 458 18.59 -24.24 -1.99
CA LEU A 458 19.43 -23.07 -2.31
C LEU A 458 18.58 -21.80 -2.47
N PHE A 459 17.32 -21.99 -2.84
CA PHE A 459 16.37 -20.93 -3.16
C PHE A 459 15.24 -20.84 -2.12
N TRP A 460 15.51 -21.24 -0.86
CA TRP A 460 14.48 -21.28 0.17
C TRP A 460 13.84 -19.91 0.45
N TRP A 461 14.61 -18.83 0.23
CA TRP A 461 14.15 -17.44 0.28
C TRP A 461 13.24 -17.07 -0.92
N ALA A 462 13.38 -17.75 -2.06
CA ALA A 462 12.52 -17.62 -3.23
C ALA A 462 11.33 -18.60 -3.21
N ILE A 463 11.12 -19.38 -2.14
CA ILE A 463 9.96 -20.28 -2.00
C ILE A 463 8.61 -19.58 -2.25
N PRO A 464 8.36 -18.35 -1.76
CA PRO A 464 7.18 -17.58 -2.15
C PRO A 464 7.00 -17.43 -3.67
N ARG A 465 8.10 -17.10 -4.35
CA ARG A 465 8.17 -16.93 -5.82
C ARG A 465 8.00 -18.26 -6.55
N LEU A 466 8.53 -19.36 -6.02
CA LEU A 466 8.36 -20.71 -6.56
C LEU A 466 6.92 -21.25 -6.37
N LEU A 467 6.30 -20.97 -5.22
CA LEU A 467 4.89 -21.27 -4.98
C LEU A 467 3.98 -20.43 -5.89
N ALA A 468 4.35 -19.18 -6.16
CA ALA A 468 3.68 -18.33 -7.13
C ALA A 468 3.89 -18.84 -8.57
N ALA A 469 5.08 -19.32 -8.93
CA ALA A 469 5.34 -19.95 -10.24
C ALA A 469 4.50 -21.21 -10.46
N HIS A 470 4.18 -21.98 -9.40
CA HIS A 470 3.22 -23.08 -9.50
C HIS A 470 1.75 -22.62 -9.64
N ARG A 471 1.47 -21.36 -9.29
CA ARG A 471 0.14 -20.73 -9.40
C ARG A 471 -0.02 -19.85 -10.64
N SER A 472 1.08 -19.49 -11.31
CA SER A 472 1.09 -18.72 -12.55
C SER A 472 1.02 -19.69 -13.73
N PRO A 473 -0.11 -19.79 -14.44
CA PRO A 473 -0.23 -20.72 -15.57
C PRO A 473 0.63 -20.32 -16.78
N ASP A 474 1.13 -19.07 -16.80
CA ASP A 474 1.65 -18.44 -18.01
C ASP A 474 3.14 -18.04 -17.92
N GLU A 475 3.83 -18.25 -16.79
CA GLU A 475 5.25 -17.83 -16.65
C GLU A 475 6.01 -18.51 -15.49
N ILE A 476 7.31 -18.74 -15.69
CA ILE A 476 8.27 -19.18 -14.67
C ILE A 476 9.38 -18.14 -14.52
N VAL A 477 9.73 -17.75 -13.29
CA VAL A 477 10.87 -16.86 -13.02
C VAL A 477 11.80 -17.48 -11.97
N MET A 478 13.11 -17.42 -12.22
CA MET A 478 14.16 -18.02 -11.39
C MET A 478 15.34 -17.06 -11.21
N PRO A 479 16.09 -17.13 -10.09
CA PRO A 479 17.36 -16.42 -9.98
C PRO A 479 18.35 -16.93 -11.03
N SER A 480 19.24 -16.07 -11.55
CA SER A 480 20.19 -16.46 -12.59
C SER A 480 21.39 -17.29 -12.08
N HIS A 481 21.59 -17.34 -10.76
CA HIS A 481 22.73 -17.97 -10.12
C HIS A 481 22.34 -19.26 -9.37
N GLY A 482 23.34 -20.11 -9.09
CA GLY A 482 23.14 -21.32 -8.29
C GLY A 482 22.67 -22.53 -9.10
N TRP A 483 22.93 -22.56 -10.41
CA TRP A 483 22.63 -23.66 -11.33
C TRP A 483 23.92 -24.39 -11.77
N LEU A 484 23.81 -25.62 -12.28
CA LEU A 484 24.96 -26.30 -12.89
C LEU A 484 25.23 -25.75 -14.29
N LYS A 485 26.47 -25.89 -14.74
CA LYS A 485 26.82 -25.54 -16.11
C LYS A 485 25.98 -26.33 -17.11
N GLY A 486 25.34 -25.64 -18.04
CA GLY A 486 24.48 -26.21 -19.07
C GLY A 486 23.03 -26.46 -18.65
N THR A 487 22.61 -26.06 -17.44
CA THR A 487 21.25 -26.38 -16.90
C THR A 487 20.11 -25.88 -17.80
N PHE A 488 20.30 -24.79 -18.54
CA PHE A 488 19.26 -24.18 -19.38
C PHE A 488 19.61 -24.19 -20.88
N HIS A 489 20.58 -25.00 -21.30
CA HIS A 489 21.05 -25.01 -22.69
C HIS A 489 19.94 -25.36 -23.69
N ASP A 490 19.09 -26.33 -23.34
CA ASP A 490 18.01 -26.81 -24.22
C ASP A 490 16.74 -25.96 -24.11
N HIS A 491 16.65 -25.11 -23.08
CA HIS A 491 15.50 -24.26 -22.78
C HIS A 491 15.99 -22.88 -22.30
N PRO A 492 16.58 -22.05 -23.19
CA PRO A 492 17.04 -20.72 -22.81
C PRO A 492 15.85 -19.87 -22.34
N PRO A 493 16.07 -18.92 -21.40
CA PRO A 493 15.03 -18.02 -20.96
C PRO A 493 14.58 -17.09 -22.08
N ASP A 494 13.31 -16.72 -22.06
CA ASP A 494 12.76 -15.76 -23.00
C ASP A 494 13.22 -14.33 -22.65
N ARG A 495 13.39 -14.09 -21.35
CA ARG A 495 13.71 -12.78 -20.79
C ARG A 495 14.63 -12.88 -19.58
N SER A 496 15.30 -11.79 -19.28
CA SER A 496 16.08 -11.65 -18.06
C SER A 496 16.01 -10.23 -17.54
N TYR A 497 16.23 -10.06 -16.25
CA TYR A 497 16.31 -8.73 -15.66
C TYR A 497 17.23 -8.70 -14.44
N HIS A 498 17.81 -7.54 -14.18
CA HIS A 498 18.72 -7.29 -13.07
C HIS A 498 18.21 -6.11 -12.25
N LEU A 499 17.83 -6.38 -11.00
CA LEU A 499 17.31 -5.40 -10.05
C LEU A 499 18.45 -4.89 -9.15
N HIS A 500 18.58 -3.58 -9.05
CA HIS A 500 19.61 -2.92 -8.24
C HIS A 500 19.01 -1.83 -7.35
N TYR A 501 19.17 -1.94 -6.03
CA TYR A 501 18.79 -0.89 -5.08
C TYR A 501 19.88 0.18 -5.01
N LEU A 502 19.50 1.44 -5.22
CA LEU A 502 20.41 2.56 -5.31
C LEU A 502 20.91 2.99 -3.92
N ARG A 503 22.16 3.46 -3.88
CA ARG A 503 22.82 3.93 -2.66
C ARG A 503 22.82 5.45 -2.62
N ASN A 504 22.89 6.01 -1.41
CA ASN A 504 23.11 7.43 -1.24
C ASN A 504 24.47 7.85 -1.82
N ASN A 505 24.45 8.74 -2.82
CA ASN A 505 25.62 9.28 -3.49
C ASN A 505 26.26 10.48 -2.76
N LEU A 506 25.57 11.10 -1.78
CA LEU A 506 26.07 12.28 -1.06
C LEU A 506 26.94 11.96 0.16
N THR A 507 27.09 10.69 0.55
CA THR A 507 27.98 10.35 1.67
C THR A 507 29.45 10.59 1.28
N GLU A 508 30.08 11.58 1.94
CA GLU A 508 31.51 11.54 2.25
C GLU A 508 31.86 10.14 2.79
N ARG A 509 33.07 9.65 2.54
CA ARG A 509 33.60 8.44 3.19
C ARG A 509 33.61 8.66 4.71
N GLU A 510 32.49 8.47 5.39
CA GLU A 510 32.53 8.19 6.81
C GLU A 510 33.26 6.84 6.97
N PRO A 511 34.19 6.73 7.93
CA PRO A 511 34.98 5.52 8.07
C PRO A 511 34.04 4.34 8.23
N GLU A 512 34.33 3.22 7.55
CA GLU A 512 33.71 1.94 7.86
C GLU A 512 33.80 1.72 9.37
N HIS A 513 32.72 2.02 10.09
CA HIS A 513 32.70 1.92 11.54
C HIS A 513 32.80 0.43 11.84
N ARG A 514 34.00 -0.04 12.21
CA ARG A 514 34.21 -1.31 12.92
C ARG A 514 33.16 -1.35 14.02
N LEU A 515 32.26 -2.34 13.92
CA LEU A 515 31.20 -2.61 14.88
C LEU A 515 31.70 -2.36 16.32
N SER A 516 31.16 -1.36 17.00
CA SER A 516 31.63 -0.99 18.34
C SER A 516 31.32 -2.11 19.34
N LEU A 517 32.11 -2.20 20.42
CA LEU A 517 31.98 -3.22 21.49
C LEU A 517 30.55 -3.34 22.07
N THR A 518 29.76 -2.26 22.02
CA THR A 518 28.35 -2.22 22.42
C THR A 518 27.43 -3.02 21.49
N GLN A 519 27.74 -3.11 20.18
CA GLN A 519 27.02 -3.96 19.21
C GLN A 519 27.36 -5.46 19.38
N GLN A 520 28.55 -5.81 19.88
CA GLN A 520 28.88 -7.21 20.23
C GLN A 520 28.10 -7.70 21.47
N LEU A 521 27.87 -6.83 22.46
CA LEU A 521 27.01 -7.13 23.60
C LEU A 521 25.53 -7.24 23.20
N ALA A 522 25.10 -6.48 22.18
CA ALA A 522 23.76 -6.60 21.59
C ALA A 522 23.54 -7.96 20.90
N LYS A 523 24.56 -8.53 20.23
CA LYS A 523 24.51 -9.90 19.67
C LYS A 523 24.19 -10.94 20.76
N GLY A 524 24.76 -10.81 21.95
CA GLY A 524 24.49 -11.70 23.09
C GLY A 524 23.03 -11.61 23.59
N LYS A 525 22.46 -10.40 23.67
CA LYS A 525 21.05 -10.20 24.02
C LYS A 525 20.08 -10.69 22.94
N ILE A 526 20.42 -10.51 21.66
CA ILE A 526 19.64 -11.02 20.53
C ILE A 526 19.63 -12.55 20.51
N LEU A 527 20.77 -13.20 20.79
CA LEU A 527 20.89 -14.66 20.93
C LEU A 527 20.01 -15.22 22.06
N LEU A 528 20.04 -14.59 23.25
CA LEU A 528 19.16 -14.97 24.38
C LEU A 528 17.68 -14.78 24.03
N SER A 529 17.35 -13.70 23.33
CA SER A 529 15.99 -13.40 22.93
C SER A 529 15.48 -14.32 21.81
N ARG A 530 16.36 -14.78 20.90
CA ARG A 530 16.09 -15.82 19.90
C ARG A 530 15.76 -17.15 20.58
N PHE A 531 16.50 -17.52 21.63
CA PHE A 531 16.22 -18.72 22.41
C PHE A 531 14.85 -18.63 23.12
N ALA A 532 14.53 -17.48 23.73
CA ALA A 532 13.23 -17.21 24.31
C ALA A 532 12.08 -17.23 23.26
N LEU A 533 12.33 -16.77 22.04
CA LEU A 533 11.36 -16.82 20.94
C LEU A 533 11.15 -18.25 20.43
N GLN A 534 12.23 -19.00 20.22
CA GLN A 534 12.18 -20.41 19.79
C GLN A 534 11.43 -21.28 20.80
N THR A 535 11.70 -21.10 22.09
CA THR A 535 10.99 -21.81 23.16
C THR A 535 9.50 -21.46 23.21
N LEU A 536 9.13 -20.19 23.06
CA LEU A 536 7.72 -19.79 22.97
C LEU A 536 7.02 -20.38 21.74
N THR A 537 7.69 -20.38 20.58
CA THR A 537 7.17 -20.93 19.32
C THR A 537 6.98 -22.45 19.42
N TRP A 538 7.92 -23.14 20.08
CA TRP A 538 7.83 -24.57 20.36
C TRP A 538 6.69 -24.90 21.33
N LEU A 539 6.49 -24.09 22.39
CA LEU A 539 5.38 -24.24 23.33
C LEU A 539 4.03 -24.05 22.63
N GLU A 540 3.91 -23.04 21.77
CA GLU A 540 2.71 -22.78 20.97
C GLU A 540 2.39 -23.95 20.04
N GLY A 541 3.38 -24.42 19.27
CA GLY A 541 3.22 -25.59 18.39
C GLY A 541 2.85 -26.87 19.15
N SER A 542 3.34 -27.01 20.38
CA SER A 542 2.98 -28.12 21.27
C SER A 542 1.53 -28.01 21.75
N VAL A 543 1.07 -26.83 22.16
CA VAL A 543 -0.32 -26.57 22.58
C VAL A 543 -1.30 -26.78 21.41
N GLN A 544 -0.95 -26.31 20.21
CA GLN A 544 -1.74 -26.52 18.99
C GLN A 544 -1.83 -28.00 18.62
N SER A 545 -0.74 -28.75 18.79
CA SER A 545 -0.73 -30.20 18.55
C SER A 545 -1.63 -30.95 19.54
N ILE A 546 -1.64 -30.55 20.81
CA ILE A 546 -2.56 -31.09 21.83
C ILE A 546 -4.02 -30.78 21.45
N ARG A 547 -4.31 -29.54 21.05
CA ARG A 547 -5.65 -29.14 20.60
C ARG A 547 -6.13 -29.93 19.38
N LYS A 548 -5.27 -30.10 18.36
CA LYS A 548 -5.59 -30.92 17.18
C LYS A 548 -5.88 -32.37 17.55
N ARG A 549 -5.15 -32.95 18.52
CA ARG A 549 -5.43 -34.30 19.04
C ARG A 549 -6.77 -34.36 19.78
N LEU A 550 -7.10 -33.37 20.59
CA LEU A 550 -8.38 -33.29 21.30
C LEU A 550 -9.56 -33.12 20.35
N LEU A 551 -9.47 -32.23 19.35
CA LEU A 551 -10.49 -32.03 18.32
C LEU A 551 -10.76 -33.31 17.50
N ARG A 552 -9.72 -34.12 17.24
CA ARG A 552 -9.86 -35.43 16.57
C ARG A 552 -10.52 -36.50 17.44
N GLN A 553 -10.59 -36.31 18.76
CA GLN A 553 -11.24 -37.25 19.67
C GLN A 553 -12.73 -36.95 19.89
N ILE A 554 -13.19 -35.73 19.62
CA ILE A 554 -14.61 -35.34 19.75
C ILE A 554 -15.56 -36.28 18.97
N PRO A 555 -15.30 -36.62 17.69
CA PRO A 555 -16.16 -37.54 16.95
C PRO A 555 -16.16 -38.97 17.51
N LYS A 556 -15.07 -39.39 18.17
CA LYS A 556 -14.93 -40.73 18.77
C LYS A 556 -15.64 -40.85 20.12
N ILE A 557 -15.71 -39.75 20.87
CA ILE A 557 -16.42 -39.68 22.15
C ILE A 557 -17.93 -39.61 21.92
N ALA A 558 -18.37 -38.97 20.83
CA ALA A 558 -19.78 -38.92 20.42
C ALA A 558 -20.37 -40.29 20.03
N GLN A 559 -19.54 -41.33 19.85
CA GLN A 559 -19.95 -42.70 19.52
C GLN A 559 -20.01 -43.64 20.75
N GLN A 560 -19.74 -43.14 21.96
CA GLN A 560 -19.76 -43.92 23.20
C GLN A 560 -21.12 -43.85 23.92
N PRO A 561 -21.50 -44.87 24.71
CA PRO A 561 -22.75 -44.87 25.46
C PRO A 561 -22.86 -43.67 26.44
N GLU A 562 -24.07 -43.12 26.58
CA GLU A 562 -24.35 -41.82 27.23
C GLU A 562 -23.82 -41.70 28.67
N SER A 563 -23.74 -42.80 29.42
CA SER A 563 -23.25 -42.82 30.81
C SER A 563 -21.76 -42.46 30.96
N ILE A 564 -20.96 -42.64 29.89
CA ILE A 564 -19.52 -42.35 29.87
C ILE A 564 -19.24 -41.02 29.13
N ALA A 565 -20.08 -40.69 28.13
CA ALA A 565 -19.89 -39.54 27.24
C ALA A 565 -20.04 -38.18 27.94
N HIS A 566 -21.00 -38.00 28.85
CA HIS A 566 -21.24 -36.70 29.50
C HIS A 566 -20.06 -36.16 30.33
N PRO A 567 -19.46 -36.93 31.27
CA PRO A 567 -18.32 -36.45 32.04
C PRO A 567 -17.04 -36.28 31.19
N THR A 568 -16.83 -37.13 30.18
CA THR A 568 -15.68 -36.97 29.25
C THR A 568 -15.83 -35.77 28.32
N HIS A 569 -17.03 -35.50 27.81
CA HIS A 569 -17.29 -34.32 26.94
C HIS A 569 -17.12 -33.00 27.70
N SER A 570 -17.55 -32.96 28.97
CA SER A 570 -17.28 -31.85 29.89
C SER A 570 -15.78 -31.62 30.12
N LEU A 571 -15.03 -32.70 30.38
CA LEU A 571 -13.58 -32.64 30.60
C LEU A 571 -12.82 -32.21 29.34
N VAL A 572 -13.23 -32.67 28.16
CA VAL A 572 -12.62 -32.29 26.88
C VAL A 572 -12.91 -30.83 26.54
N ASN A 573 -14.14 -30.35 26.72
CA ASN A 573 -14.51 -28.96 26.46
C ASN A 573 -13.83 -27.98 27.43
N THR A 574 -13.71 -28.34 28.70
CA THR A 574 -12.96 -27.52 29.68
C THR A 574 -11.47 -27.49 29.36
N THR A 575 -10.89 -28.60 28.90
CA THR A 575 -9.49 -28.67 28.45
C THR A 575 -9.25 -27.90 27.14
N LEU A 576 -10.22 -27.88 26.21
CA LEU A 576 -10.17 -27.07 24.99
C LEU A 576 -10.19 -25.57 25.31
N ARG A 577 -11.09 -25.11 26.19
CA ARG A 577 -11.10 -23.70 26.63
C ARG A 577 -9.81 -23.29 27.33
N ARG A 578 -9.19 -24.20 28.10
CA ARG A 578 -7.90 -23.95 28.75
C ARG A 578 -6.74 -23.87 27.74
N THR A 579 -6.71 -24.76 26.74
CA THR A 579 -5.67 -24.72 25.69
C THR A 579 -5.83 -23.49 24.79
N GLU A 580 -7.05 -23.07 24.48
CA GLU A 580 -7.33 -21.84 23.74
C GLU A 580 -6.89 -20.57 24.50
N ARG A 581 -7.15 -20.49 25.81
CA ARG A 581 -6.63 -19.40 26.66
C ARG A 581 -5.10 -19.39 26.74
N ALA A 582 -4.48 -20.57 26.81
CA ALA A 582 -3.03 -20.71 26.85
C ALA A 582 -2.38 -20.29 25.51
N GLU A 583 -2.99 -20.66 24.38
CA GLU A 583 -2.58 -20.25 23.03
C GLU A 583 -2.58 -18.72 22.90
N ARG A 584 -3.72 -18.06 23.21
CA ARG A 584 -3.81 -16.59 23.19
C ARG A 584 -2.81 -15.92 24.14
N HIS A 585 -2.49 -16.54 25.27
CA HIS A 585 -1.53 -15.98 26.23
C HIS A 585 -0.08 -16.11 25.75
N LEU A 586 0.28 -17.24 25.13
CA LEU A 586 1.59 -17.47 24.53
C LEU A 586 1.81 -16.55 23.33
N GLU A 587 0.80 -16.38 22.49
CA GLU A 587 0.79 -15.45 21.36
C GLU A 587 1.04 -14.01 21.84
N ARG A 588 0.25 -13.50 22.79
CA ARG A 588 0.46 -12.17 23.39
C ARG A 588 1.83 -11.98 24.05
N ARG A 589 2.46 -13.04 24.55
CA ARG A 589 3.82 -12.96 25.15
C ARG A 589 4.89 -12.97 24.08
N ARG A 590 4.74 -13.80 23.04
CA ARG A 590 5.61 -13.83 21.87
C ARG A 590 5.60 -12.47 21.18
N ASP A 591 4.42 -11.91 20.91
CA ASP A 591 4.29 -10.63 20.22
C ASP A 591 4.89 -9.49 21.06
N ARG A 592 4.67 -9.47 22.39
CA ARG A 592 5.33 -8.52 23.29
C ARG A 592 6.86 -8.69 23.32
N LEU A 593 7.36 -9.92 23.25
CA LEU A 593 8.79 -10.19 23.22
C LEU A 593 9.40 -9.74 21.89
N VAL A 594 8.74 -10.03 20.76
CA VAL A 594 9.12 -9.55 19.43
C VAL A 594 9.17 -8.03 19.41
N VAL A 595 8.12 -7.35 19.88
CA VAL A 595 8.09 -5.88 19.99
C VAL A 595 9.23 -5.35 20.87
N ARG A 596 9.53 -5.98 22.01
CA ARG A 596 10.65 -5.54 22.86
C ARG A 596 12.02 -5.77 22.23
N ILE A 597 12.23 -6.89 21.54
CA ILE A 597 13.47 -7.18 20.80
C ILE A 597 13.65 -6.12 19.71
N ILE A 598 12.60 -5.87 18.93
CA ILE A 598 12.56 -4.85 17.89
C ILE A 598 12.85 -3.47 18.49
N GLN A 599 12.16 -3.06 19.55
CA GLN A 599 12.40 -1.78 20.25
C GLN A 599 13.81 -1.64 20.83
N SER A 600 14.41 -2.74 21.30
CA SER A 600 15.79 -2.74 21.80
C SER A 600 16.81 -2.60 20.68
N VAL A 601 16.55 -3.22 19.52
CA VAL A 601 17.36 -3.08 18.30
C VAL A 601 17.22 -1.67 17.73
N LEU A 602 16.00 -1.13 17.68
CA LEU A 602 15.69 0.24 17.27
C LEU A 602 16.35 1.30 18.16
N ARG A 603 16.40 1.09 19.48
CA ARG A 603 17.08 2.01 20.42
C ARG A 603 18.60 2.07 20.24
N GLN A 604 19.20 1.02 19.68
CA GLN A 604 20.66 0.90 19.55
C GLN A 604 21.17 1.22 18.14
N ASN A 605 20.29 1.18 17.13
CA ASN A 605 20.59 1.53 15.74
C ASN A 605 19.61 2.62 15.26
N ARG A 606 19.63 3.82 15.87
CA ARG A 606 18.83 4.98 15.42
C ARG A 606 19.45 5.69 14.22
N TRP A 607 20.07 4.97 13.29
CA TRP A 607 20.05 5.45 11.91
C TRP A 607 18.65 5.07 11.42
N LYS A 608 17.67 5.99 11.55
CA LYS A 608 16.28 5.86 11.05
C LYS A 608 16.20 5.50 9.56
N ALA A 609 17.35 5.45 8.92
CA ALA A 609 17.61 4.98 7.60
C ALA A 609 18.79 4.01 7.62
N GLY A 610 18.70 2.88 6.89
CA GLY A 610 19.93 2.28 6.36
C GLY A 610 20.59 3.28 5.38
N ASN A 611 21.75 2.96 4.80
CA ASN A 611 22.36 3.83 3.75
C ASN A 611 21.45 4.10 2.52
N MET A 612 20.24 3.54 2.45
CA MET A 612 19.36 3.53 1.27
C MET A 612 17.85 3.70 1.54
N ILE A 613 17.33 3.47 2.74
CA ILE A 613 15.87 3.52 3.04
C ILE A 613 15.62 4.56 4.11
N ILE A 614 14.81 5.59 3.85
CA ILE A 614 14.65 6.77 4.71
C ILE A 614 13.24 6.81 5.33
N GLY A 615 13.16 7.15 6.62
CA GLY A 615 11.91 7.37 7.37
C GLY A 615 11.29 8.77 7.14
N SER A 616 10.32 9.13 7.98
CA SER A 616 9.43 10.32 7.92
C SER A 616 9.90 11.63 7.28
N ASN A 617 8.89 12.42 6.89
CA ASN A 617 8.97 13.80 6.42
C ASN A 617 9.78 13.97 5.15
N ASN A 618 9.58 13.07 4.18
CA ASN A 618 10.35 13.07 2.96
C ASN A 618 9.64 13.80 1.81
N ILE A 619 10.40 14.67 1.14
CA ILE A 619 10.03 15.29 -0.13
C ILE A 619 11.13 15.03 -1.14
N ALA A 620 10.76 14.48 -2.29
CA ALA A 620 11.68 14.16 -3.37
C ALA A 620 11.72 15.28 -4.41
N GLU A 621 12.92 15.78 -4.67
CA GLU A 621 13.20 16.59 -5.84
C GLU A 621 13.83 15.72 -6.94
N ILE A 622 13.17 15.64 -8.09
CA ILE A 622 13.66 14.87 -9.24
C ILE A 622 14.33 15.81 -10.23
N ARG A 623 15.60 15.55 -10.55
CA ARG A 623 16.37 16.31 -11.54
C ARG A 623 16.78 15.41 -12.70
N PHE A 624 16.54 15.90 -13.91
CA PHE A 624 17.05 15.28 -15.14
C PHE A 624 18.30 16.03 -15.59
N ARG A 625 19.35 15.28 -15.93
CA ARG A 625 20.44 15.79 -16.76
C ARG A 625 20.38 15.03 -18.07
N TRP A 626 19.98 15.75 -19.12
CA TRP A 626 19.56 15.13 -20.37
C TRP A 626 20.29 15.74 -21.57
N THR A 627 21.27 15.01 -22.07
CA THR A 627 22.09 15.30 -23.25
C THR A 627 22.23 14.00 -24.08
N PRO A 628 22.72 14.06 -25.32
CA PRO A 628 22.98 12.84 -26.10
C PRO A 628 23.94 11.86 -25.41
N GLU A 629 24.87 12.36 -24.60
CA GLU A 629 25.89 11.58 -23.88
C GLU A 629 25.47 11.21 -22.44
N GLU A 630 24.59 11.98 -21.81
CA GLU A 630 24.15 11.77 -20.42
C GLU A 630 22.62 11.78 -20.33
N GLN A 631 22.03 10.63 -19.96
CA GLN A 631 20.57 10.44 -19.78
C GLN A 631 20.24 10.14 -18.32
N GLU A 632 20.71 11.00 -17.43
CA GLU A 632 20.69 10.74 -15.99
C GLU A 632 19.47 11.33 -15.29
N VAL A 633 19.01 10.59 -14.28
CA VAL A 633 17.96 11.02 -13.37
C VAL A 633 18.51 10.93 -11.95
N MET A 634 18.20 11.94 -11.15
CA MET A 634 18.61 12.04 -9.76
C MET A 634 17.39 12.33 -8.89
N GLN A 635 17.23 11.58 -7.80
CA GLN A 635 16.34 11.90 -6.70
C GLN A 635 17.16 12.53 -5.57
N PHE A 636 16.82 13.75 -5.19
CA PHE A 636 17.25 14.37 -3.94
C PHE A 636 16.11 14.23 -2.95
N LEU A 637 16.30 13.37 -1.95
CA LEU A 637 15.31 13.15 -0.91
C LEU A 637 15.66 14.00 0.30
N TRP A 638 14.82 15.00 0.58
CA TRP A 638 14.94 15.87 1.74
C TRP A 638 14.11 15.31 2.89
N TRP A 639 14.66 15.21 4.09
CA TRP A 639 13.98 14.63 5.24
C TRP A 639 14.45 15.25 6.57
N TYR A 640 13.60 15.24 7.60
CA TYR A 640 13.96 15.77 8.92
C TYR A 640 14.55 14.70 9.83
N ASP A 641 15.66 15.04 10.49
CA ASP A 641 16.26 14.19 11.51
C ASP A 641 15.40 14.25 12.78
N GLY A 642 14.55 13.25 13.03
CA GLY A 642 13.68 13.29 14.21
C GLY A 642 14.35 13.06 15.57
N GLU A 643 15.68 13.23 15.70
CA GLU A 643 16.33 13.56 16.99
C GLU A 643 16.56 15.07 17.17
N GLN A 644 16.61 15.81 16.07
CA GLN A 644 16.80 17.26 16.00
C GLN A 644 15.85 17.82 14.93
N GLU A 645 14.59 18.08 15.31
CA GLU A 645 13.49 18.49 14.41
C GLU A 645 13.82 19.69 13.49
N ASN A 646 14.90 20.42 13.76
CA ASN A 646 15.35 21.56 12.97
C ASN A 646 16.47 21.26 11.96
N ILE A 647 16.97 20.02 11.85
CA ILE A 647 18.01 19.66 10.87
C ILE A 647 17.37 18.93 9.68
N LEU A 648 17.32 19.64 8.56
CA LEU A 648 16.99 19.07 7.25
C LEU A 648 18.21 18.32 6.71
N ARG A 649 18.02 17.04 6.38
CA ARG A 649 19.01 16.15 5.75
C ARG A 649 18.64 15.92 4.29
N VAL A 650 19.62 15.51 3.51
CA VAL A 650 19.43 15.16 2.10
C VAL A 650 20.15 13.85 1.77
N ALA A 651 19.48 12.99 1.03
CA ALA A 651 20.08 11.84 0.36
C ALA A 651 19.94 12.01 -1.16
N GLN A 652 20.91 11.51 -1.91
CA GLN A 652 20.87 11.52 -3.36
C GLN A 652 20.93 10.11 -3.91
N TYR A 653 20.00 9.77 -4.78
CA TYR A 653 20.03 8.55 -5.57
C TYR A 653 20.17 8.93 -7.03
N ARG A 654 21.15 8.38 -7.73
CA ARG A 654 21.43 8.69 -9.14
C ARG A 654 21.51 7.42 -9.97
N ASP A 655 20.91 7.46 -11.15
CA ASP A 655 21.10 6.43 -12.16
C ASP A 655 20.85 6.98 -13.59
N THR A 656 21.19 6.20 -14.61
CA THR A 656 20.93 6.47 -16.02
C THR A 656 19.69 5.73 -16.53
N LEU A 657 18.91 6.40 -17.36
CA LEU A 657 17.82 5.81 -18.15
C LEU A 657 18.30 5.21 -19.48
N GLU A 658 19.59 5.19 -19.75
CA GLU A 658 20.14 4.51 -20.91
C GLU A 658 19.86 2.99 -20.83
N PRO A 659 19.25 2.38 -21.87
CA PRO A 659 19.06 0.93 -21.92
C PRO A 659 20.40 0.19 -21.93
N PRO A 660 20.51 -0.95 -21.23
CA PRO A 660 21.75 -1.74 -21.23
C PRO A 660 22.01 -2.35 -22.62
N ALA A 661 23.27 -2.67 -22.90
CA ALA A 661 23.63 -3.39 -24.11
C ALA A 661 23.00 -4.79 -24.11
N LEU A 662 22.68 -5.33 -25.30
CA LEU A 662 22.03 -6.64 -25.40
C LEU A 662 22.93 -7.79 -24.94
N ASP A 663 24.24 -7.66 -25.12
CA ASP A 663 25.26 -8.64 -24.73
C ASP A 663 25.64 -8.58 -23.24
N SER A 664 25.16 -7.59 -22.50
CA SER A 664 25.35 -7.48 -21.06
C SER A 664 24.28 -8.22 -20.24
N ALA A 665 23.40 -8.99 -20.90
CA ALA A 665 22.41 -9.81 -20.21
C ALA A 665 23.10 -10.85 -19.29
N PRO A 666 22.48 -11.25 -18.16
CA PRO A 666 23.06 -12.25 -17.27
C PRO A 666 23.44 -13.53 -18.03
N PRO A 667 24.69 -14.03 -17.88
CA PRO A 667 25.16 -15.17 -18.65
C PRO A 667 24.43 -16.44 -18.22
N LEU A 668 24.13 -17.31 -19.20
CA LEU A 668 23.58 -18.63 -18.91
C LEU A 668 24.64 -19.51 -18.20
N PRO A 669 24.24 -20.29 -17.18
CA PRO A 669 25.15 -21.03 -16.31
C PRO A 669 25.94 -22.13 -17.01
#